data_AF-A0A812Z7N7-F1
#
_entry.id   AF-A0A812Z7N7-F1
#
_cell.length_a   1.000
_cell.length_b   1.000
_cell.length_c   1.000
_cell.angle_alpha   90.00
_cell.angle_beta   90.00
_cell.angle_gamma   90.00
#
_symmetry.space_group_name_H-M   'P 1'
#
loop_
_entity.id
_entity.type
_entity.pdbx_description
1 polymer ?
#
loop_
_entity_poly.entity_id
_entity_poly.type
_entity_poly.pdbx_seq_one_letter_code
_entity_poly.pdbx_strand_id
1 'polypeptide(L)'
;ARSYSSSITATQTWTRALHLGAPRLASESVVCRNGVVAAATRAGVWARAAALLAALCNEVEPNIVSFGGAVGPWPHAAALAVAATSVGLRPTVVLYNSIANACGEDGRWSAALLALQDMIQVSTTPTIVTYNCLIRASAQQGLWQHSLEILQARLRVAPHTDMISFNSAIAALSEIYDWPRALDLLQRMQKRKLLPDTVTYNSVLNICAQAGEWMAAVAVFDRLTLADVQPNEISYSSLLSACDKGSRWQLALSVLRALRLGEVLPGIMSFNSAVNACGRGGLEMHAVGSLWVRQLRFTRPAESERWWGTTLPLQQLRHTLPRGLGNTHEKLELQATSAGELEKLAVHPRDKVDEVGRKNMQLRIVLKSTPWPKLMCFEAKGHVYDLPLPVLRQASASSDKVEDATVRFLAGFFDGDGCVSCQMCLSGCRLAIDQSFDRAEILMLFRKSLGGSITSNKDGLGLCKPVLRWQVCGELARRAARLMAPHSITKQKQLLLAAEWPEAQSCREKCYSELRSLKTYDSAVAGTCSWEYVAGFFDAEGWIGQPRGGVSIVLVITQKHPSVLECLRSFLERSANTPIPKVRSGPHAHVLRICGLLVCKQVLHEMLKAGLLGKAKQASVATSLTEQNAASRSAELADLTGNQRFGNRLDTAGRERAREIQKARARAARCSRRGQEQQAEAQLNEIEVLQHEHELLNARLENQRLLDYVYNIRKARVAAQRGSK
;
A
#
# COMPACT_ATOMS: atom_id res chain seq x y z
N ALA A 1 14.74 58.15 -11.79
CA ALA A 1 15.64 57.63 -10.72
C ALA A 1 15.91 58.60 -9.55
N ARG A 2 15.27 59.78 -9.46
CA ARG A 2 15.41 60.70 -8.29
C ARG A 2 14.12 61.00 -7.51
N SER A 3 13.03 60.26 -7.75
CA SER A 3 11.77 60.39 -6.99
C SER A 3 11.46 59.21 -6.05
N TYR A 4 12.25 58.13 -6.09
CA TYR A 4 12.07 56.97 -5.19
C TYR A 4 12.98 56.99 -3.95
N SER A 5 14.09 57.75 -3.97
CA SER A 5 15.04 57.84 -2.84
C SER A 5 14.59 58.78 -1.72
N SER A 6 13.59 59.64 -1.94
CA SER A 6 13.02 60.52 -0.91
C SER A 6 12.01 59.81 0.01
N SER A 7 11.38 58.72 -0.44
CA SER A 7 10.37 58.00 0.36
C SER A 7 10.98 57.11 1.46
N ILE A 8 12.16 56.54 1.21
CA ILE A 8 12.89 55.67 2.14
C ILE A 8 13.59 56.50 3.23
N THR A 9 14.13 57.67 2.86
CA THR A 9 14.73 58.60 3.81
C THR A 9 13.67 59.23 4.71
N ALA A 10 12.48 59.55 4.18
CA ALA A 10 11.33 59.98 5.00
C ALA A 10 10.86 58.88 5.97
N THR A 11 10.72 57.62 5.54
CA THR A 11 10.25 56.54 6.45
C THR A 11 11.26 56.20 7.55
N GLN A 12 12.57 56.35 7.30
CA GLN A 12 13.62 56.19 8.32
C GLN A 12 13.70 57.37 9.29
N THR A 13 13.50 58.61 8.83
CA THR A 13 13.43 59.77 9.72
C THR A 13 12.20 59.73 10.62
N TRP A 14 11.06 59.22 10.12
CA TRP A 14 9.84 59.10 10.91
C TRP A 14 9.85 57.94 11.92
N THR A 15 10.48 56.80 11.62
CA THR A 15 10.69 55.72 12.61
C THR A 15 11.64 56.16 13.73
N ARG A 16 12.67 56.97 13.42
CA ARG A 16 13.50 57.63 14.45
C ARG A 16 12.72 58.66 15.28
N ALA A 17 11.89 59.49 14.65
CA ALA A 17 11.04 60.45 15.36
C ALA A 17 10.01 59.78 16.29
N LEU A 18 9.49 58.61 15.91
CA LEU A 18 8.60 57.77 16.73
C LEU A 18 9.32 57.16 17.94
N HIS A 19 10.61 56.80 17.84
CA HIS A 19 11.37 56.30 18.98
C HIS A 19 11.77 57.40 19.98
N LEU A 20 11.91 58.64 19.52
CA LEU A 20 12.37 59.78 20.33
C LEU A 20 11.25 60.58 21.01
N GLY A 21 9.99 60.16 20.89
CA GLY A 21 8.88 60.73 21.66
C GLY A 21 8.56 62.20 21.36
N ALA A 22 8.85 62.70 20.14
CA ALA A 22 8.56 64.09 19.76
C ALA A 22 7.14 64.22 19.16
N PRO A 23 6.14 64.82 19.85
CA PRO A 23 4.77 64.96 19.34
C PRO A 23 4.61 66.13 18.37
N ARG A 24 5.63 66.99 18.22
CA ARG A 24 5.49 68.33 17.61
C ARG A 24 5.65 68.39 16.09
N LEU A 25 6.07 67.32 15.42
CA LEU A 25 6.23 67.31 13.95
C LEU A 25 4.97 66.85 13.20
N ALA A 26 3.91 66.44 13.90
CA ALA A 26 2.66 66.01 13.28
C ALA A 26 1.73 67.16 12.88
N SER A 27 2.12 68.44 13.02
CA SER A 27 1.15 69.54 13.03
C SER A 27 0.72 70.10 11.67
N GLU A 28 1.40 69.89 10.54
CA GLU A 28 1.13 70.78 9.38
C GLU A 28 0.70 70.13 8.05
N SER A 29 0.56 68.81 7.95
CA SER A 29 0.01 68.21 6.72
C SER A 29 -0.69 66.86 6.93
N VAL A 30 -1.89 66.72 6.36
CA VAL A 30 -2.68 65.48 6.29
C VAL A 30 -1.87 64.33 5.67
N VAL A 31 -1.01 64.65 4.69
CA VAL A 31 -0.14 63.67 4.02
C VAL A 31 0.94 63.13 4.98
N CYS A 32 1.48 63.98 5.86
CA CYS A 32 2.47 63.58 6.86
C CYS A 32 1.85 62.69 7.94
N ARG A 33 0.66 63.03 8.43
CA ARG A 33 -0.10 62.24 9.42
C ARG A 33 -0.46 60.85 8.88
N ASN A 34 -0.96 60.78 7.64
CA ASN A 34 -1.25 59.52 6.95
C ASN A 34 0.01 58.68 6.69
N GLY A 35 1.14 59.32 6.37
CA GLY A 35 2.44 58.68 6.20
C GLY A 35 2.96 58.02 7.48
N VAL A 36 2.76 58.65 8.65
CA VAL A 36 3.16 58.12 9.96
C VAL A 36 2.32 56.89 10.36
N VAL A 37 1.01 56.92 10.14
CA VAL A 37 0.13 55.77 10.39
C VAL A 37 0.45 54.61 9.43
N ALA A 38 0.73 54.90 8.15
CA ALA A 38 1.17 53.91 7.17
C ALA A 38 2.58 53.34 7.48
N ALA A 39 3.46 54.10 8.12
CA ALA A 39 4.76 53.62 8.58
C ALA A 39 4.63 52.75 9.84
N ALA A 40 3.79 53.14 10.80
CA ALA A 40 3.54 52.38 12.02
C ALA A 40 2.88 51.00 11.74
N THR A 41 1.97 50.95 10.77
CA THR A 41 1.36 49.69 10.30
C THR A 41 2.37 48.79 9.58
N ARG A 42 3.25 49.34 8.73
CA ARG A 42 4.35 48.57 8.11
C ARG A 42 5.42 48.10 9.09
N ALA A 43 5.61 48.80 10.21
CA ALA A 43 6.53 48.43 11.28
C ALA A 43 5.93 47.45 12.31
N GLY A 44 4.65 47.05 12.16
CA GLY A 44 3.99 46.09 13.05
C GLY A 44 3.59 46.64 14.43
N VAL A 45 3.56 47.97 14.61
CA VAL A 45 3.26 48.62 15.91
C VAL A 45 1.78 49.07 15.96
N TRP A 46 0.88 48.08 16.01
CA TRP A 46 -0.56 48.25 15.79
C TRP A 46 -1.30 49.07 16.84
N ALA A 47 -0.99 48.85 18.13
CA ALA A 47 -1.63 49.59 19.23
C ALA A 47 -1.34 51.10 19.16
N ARG A 48 -0.11 51.44 18.76
CA ARG A 48 0.32 52.84 18.60
C ARG A 48 -0.29 53.47 17.35
N ALA A 49 -0.47 52.71 16.27
CA ALA A 49 -1.18 53.16 15.08
C ALA A 49 -2.66 53.47 15.38
N ALA A 50 -3.34 52.63 16.16
CA ALA A 50 -4.73 52.86 16.59
C ALA A 50 -4.85 54.09 17.52
N ALA A 51 -3.92 54.26 18.47
CA ALA A 51 -3.89 55.44 19.35
C ALA A 51 -3.60 56.74 18.58
N LEU A 52 -2.70 56.70 17.58
CA LEU A 52 -2.43 57.84 16.70
C LEU A 52 -3.66 58.20 15.86
N LEU A 53 -4.43 57.22 15.38
CA LEU A 53 -5.70 57.42 14.68
C LEU A 53 -6.75 58.10 15.58
N ALA A 54 -6.90 57.65 16.83
CA ALA A 54 -7.85 58.25 17.77
C ALA A 54 -7.47 59.68 18.19
N ALA A 55 -6.17 60.03 18.18
CA ALA A 55 -5.68 61.38 18.51
C ALA A 55 -5.85 62.40 17.37
N LEU A 56 -6.15 61.96 16.14
CA LEU A 56 -6.27 62.81 14.95
C LEU A 56 -7.65 63.47 14.79
N CYS A 57 -8.59 63.24 15.72
CA CYS A 57 -10.01 63.63 15.65
C CYS A 57 -10.32 65.13 15.54
N ASN A 58 -9.39 66.04 15.88
CA ASN A 58 -9.85 67.39 16.22
C ASN A 58 -9.87 68.41 15.08
N GLU A 59 -9.20 68.21 13.94
CA GLU A 59 -9.34 69.14 12.80
C GLU A 59 -9.06 68.43 11.46
N VAL A 60 -9.99 68.59 10.50
CA VAL A 60 -9.92 68.36 9.02
C VAL A 60 -10.88 67.28 8.46
N GLU A 61 -11.56 67.67 7.36
CA GLU A 61 -12.49 66.91 6.52
C GLU A 61 -11.95 65.56 5.98
N PRO A 62 -12.83 64.56 5.77
CA PRO A 62 -12.44 63.17 5.62
C PRO A 62 -12.09 62.85 4.17
N ASN A 63 -10.80 62.67 3.88
CA ASN A 63 -10.37 62.05 2.62
C ASN A 63 -9.62 60.73 2.82
N ILE A 64 -10.07 59.75 2.02
CA ILE A 64 -9.60 58.38 1.78
C ILE A 64 -8.13 58.17 2.20
N VAL A 65 -7.92 57.55 3.36
CA VAL A 65 -6.58 57.07 3.76
C VAL A 65 -6.39 55.66 3.17
N SER A 66 -5.44 55.53 2.25
CA SER A 66 -5.00 54.22 1.74
C SER A 66 -4.02 53.59 2.73
N PHE A 67 -4.49 52.63 3.53
CA PHE A 67 -3.64 51.77 4.37
C PHE A 67 -2.92 50.70 3.55
N GLY A 68 -2.29 51.09 2.44
CA GLY A 68 -1.68 50.20 1.42
C GLY A 68 -0.48 49.37 1.88
N GLY A 69 -0.35 49.11 3.18
CA GLY A 69 0.73 48.31 3.77
C GLY A 69 0.37 47.67 5.12
N ALA A 70 -0.91 47.59 5.50
CA ALA A 70 -1.34 46.86 6.69
C ALA A 70 -1.26 45.34 6.45
N VAL A 71 -0.04 44.79 6.45
CA VAL A 71 0.22 43.35 6.43
C VAL A 71 0.48 42.93 7.88
N GLY A 72 -0.52 42.34 8.53
CA GLY A 72 -0.41 41.86 9.91
C GLY A 72 -1.56 40.92 10.31
N PRO A 73 -1.46 40.28 11.48
CA PRO A 73 -2.44 39.29 11.96
C PRO A 73 -3.85 39.92 12.09
N TRP A 74 -4.90 39.16 11.75
CA TRP A 74 -6.30 39.64 11.72
C TRP A 74 -6.74 40.48 12.93
N PRO A 75 -6.42 40.11 14.20
CA PRO A 75 -6.90 40.84 15.37
C PRO A 75 -6.50 42.32 15.37
N HIS A 76 -5.32 42.62 14.85
CA HIS A 76 -4.79 43.97 14.80
C HIS A 76 -5.36 44.78 13.64
N ALA A 77 -5.62 44.13 12.50
CA ALA A 77 -6.30 44.75 11.36
C ALA A 77 -7.77 45.07 11.69
N ALA A 78 -8.46 44.19 12.43
CA ALA A 78 -9.81 44.42 12.91
C ALA A 78 -9.89 45.56 13.93
N ALA A 79 -8.93 45.63 14.87
CA ALA A 79 -8.85 46.74 15.84
C ALA A 79 -8.62 48.10 15.14
N LEU A 80 -7.79 48.12 14.09
CA LEU A 80 -7.56 49.31 13.27
C LEU A 80 -8.83 49.75 12.52
N ALA A 81 -9.62 48.79 12.02
CA ALA A 81 -10.89 49.06 11.35
C ALA A 81 -11.91 49.66 12.30
N VAL A 82 -12.09 49.07 13.49
CA VAL A 82 -12.99 49.56 14.52
C VAL A 82 -12.59 50.97 14.97
N ALA A 83 -11.28 51.21 15.18
CA ALA A 83 -10.77 52.53 15.53
C ALA A 83 -11.00 53.57 14.41
N ALA A 84 -10.89 53.18 13.14
CA ALA A 84 -11.19 54.06 12.01
C ALA A 84 -12.68 54.44 11.96
N THR A 85 -13.57 53.46 12.17
CA THR A 85 -15.02 53.68 12.19
C THR A 85 -15.47 54.53 13.37
N SER A 86 -14.86 54.36 14.56
CA SER A 86 -15.16 55.19 15.74
C SER A 86 -14.77 56.66 15.60
N VAL A 87 -13.89 56.97 14.63
CA VAL A 87 -13.39 58.32 14.32
C VAL A 87 -14.16 58.94 13.13
N GLY A 88 -15.19 58.26 12.61
CA GLY A 88 -16.01 58.77 11.50
C GLY A 88 -15.32 58.69 10.13
N LEU A 89 -14.18 57.99 10.03
CA LEU A 89 -13.49 57.76 8.76
C LEU A 89 -14.19 56.65 7.99
N ARG A 90 -14.50 56.88 6.70
CA ARG A 90 -15.03 55.83 5.82
C ARG A 90 -13.91 54.82 5.49
N PRO A 91 -14.01 53.56 5.92
CA PRO A 91 -13.04 52.52 5.57
C PRO A 91 -12.96 52.38 4.04
N THR A 92 -11.75 52.41 3.50
CA THR A 92 -11.53 52.30 2.07
C THR A 92 -11.50 50.83 1.63
N VAL A 93 -11.72 50.58 0.33
CA VAL A 93 -11.59 49.24 -0.28
C VAL A 93 -10.23 48.58 0.06
N VAL A 94 -9.18 49.38 0.21
CA VAL A 94 -7.83 48.91 0.58
C VAL A 94 -7.81 48.33 1.99
N LEU A 95 -8.48 48.96 2.96
CA LEU A 95 -8.55 48.49 4.34
C LEU A 95 -9.30 47.16 4.44
N TYR A 96 -10.47 47.04 3.80
CA TYR A 96 -11.21 45.77 3.76
C TYR A 96 -10.46 44.66 3.03
N ASN A 97 -9.69 44.97 1.98
CA ASN A 97 -8.84 43.99 1.31
C ASN A 97 -7.68 43.51 2.18
N SER A 98 -7.03 44.41 2.93
CA SER A 98 -5.99 44.04 3.90
C SER A 98 -6.53 43.14 5.01
N ILE A 99 -7.72 43.48 5.52
CA ILE A 99 -8.45 42.70 6.51
C ILE A 99 -8.80 41.31 5.95
N ALA A 100 -9.38 41.25 4.75
CA ALA A 100 -9.72 40.00 4.10
C ALA A 100 -8.48 39.13 3.85
N ASN A 101 -7.35 39.72 3.45
CA ASN A 101 -6.09 39.00 3.26
C ASN A 101 -5.55 38.43 4.57
N ALA A 102 -5.60 39.20 5.66
CA ALA A 102 -5.24 38.72 7.00
C ALA A 102 -6.15 37.57 7.47
N CYS A 103 -7.48 37.68 7.27
CA CYS A 103 -8.39 36.55 7.54
C CYS A 103 -8.07 35.32 6.71
N GLY A 104 -7.69 35.53 5.45
CA GLY A 104 -7.37 34.48 4.51
C GLY A 104 -6.05 33.78 4.82
N GLU A 105 -5.08 34.44 5.46
CA GLU A 105 -3.85 33.81 5.98
C GLU A 105 -4.14 33.01 7.25
N ASP A 106 -4.94 33.57 8.16
CA ASP A 106 -5.29 32.95 9.45
C ASP A 106 -6.43 31.90 9.34
N GLY A 107 -6.96 31.66 8.14
CA GLY A 107 -8.08 30.73 7.90
C GLY A 107 -9.40 31.10 8.60
N ARG A 108 -9.63 32.37 8.94
CA ARG A 108 -10.81 32.80 9.73
C ARG A 108 -11.97 33.20 8.83
N TRP A 109 -12.72 32.21 8.34
CA TRP A 109 -13.88 32.39 7.45
C TRP A 109 -14.96 33.35 7.99
N SER A 110 -15.39 33.18 9.25
CA SER A 110 -16.47 33.99 9.85
C SER A 110 -16.12 35.48 9.94
N ALA A 111 -14.87 35.77 10.30
CA ALA A 111 -14.31 37.13 10.34
C ALA A 111 -14.28 37.77 8.95
N ALA A 112 -13.85 37.02 7.93
CA ALA A 112 -13.83 37.49 6.55
C ALA A 112 -15.26 37.78 6.03
N LEU A 113 -16.23 36.92 6.35
CA LEU A 113 -17.63 37.10 5.97
C LEU A 113 -18.22 38.38 6.59
N LEU A 114 -17.97 38.62 7.88
CA LEU A 114 -18.40 39.83 8.57
C LEU A 114 -17.78 41.08 7.94
N ALA A 115 -16.49 41.03 7.58
CA ALA A 115 -15.83 42.13 6.89
C ALA A 115 -16.47 42.42 5.51
N LEU A 116 -16.91 41.39 4.77
CA LEU A 116 -17.64 41.57 3.51
C LEU A 116 -19.03 42.18 3.73
N GLN A 117 -19.77 41.72 4.75
CA GLN A 117 -21.10 42.24 5.07
C GLN A 117 -21.02 43.73 5.47
N ASP A 118 -20.03 44.08 6.29
CA ASP A 118 -19.76 45.47 6.69
C ASP A 118 -19.35 46.33 5.48
N MET A 119 -18.49 45.81 4.59
CA MET A 119 -18.11 46.48 3.34
C MET A 119 -19.32 46.82 2.45
N ILE A 120 -20.30 45.91 2.37
CA ILE A 120 -21.56 46.11 1.64
C ILE A 120 -22.45 47.15 2.34
N GLN A 121 -22.56 47.10 3.68
CA GLN A 121 -23.34 48.06 4.46
C GLN A 121 -22.79 49.49 4.35
N VAL A 122 -21.46 49.64 4.28
CA VAL A 122 -20.78 50.92 4.12
C VAL A 122 -20.79 51.40 2.65
N SER A 123 -21.51 50.73 1.75
CA SER A 123 -21.66 51.05 0.32
C SER A 123 -20.34 51.05 -0.47
N THR A 124 -19.35 50.29 -0.02
CA THR A 124 -18.08 50.09 -0.75
C THR A 124 -18.14 48.82 -1.60
N THR A 125 -17.67 48.88 -2.85
CA THR A 125 -17.78 47.75 -3.79
C THR A 125 -16.74 46.67 -3.48
N PRO A 126 -17.15 45.43 -3.12
CA PRO A 126 -16.22 44.33 -2.92
C PRO A 126 -15.39 44.09 -4.18
N THR A 127 -14.09 43.85 -3.99
CA THR A 127 -13.18 43.62 -5.11
C THR A 127 -12.87 42.14 -5.27
N ILE A 128 -12.20 41.82 -6.37
CA ILE A 128 -11.63 40.52 -6.67
C ILE A 128 -10.81 39.94 -5.51
N VAL A 129 -10.03 40.79 -4.84
CA VAL A 129 -9.18 40.39 -3.71
C VAL A 129 -10.04 39.93 -2.54
N THR A 130 -11.10 40.68 -2.21
CA THR A 130 -12.04 40.35 -1.12
C THR A 130 -12.65 38.95 -1.30
N TYR A 131 -13.15 38.66 -2.50
CA TYR A 131 -13.72 37.33 -2.81
C TYR A 131 -12.67 36.21 -2.82
N ASN A 132 -11.46 36.44 -3.32
CA ASN A 132 -10.40 35.42 -3.32
C ASN A 132 -9.98 35.04 -1.90
N CYS A 133 -9.83 36.03 -1.02
CA CYS A 133 -9.49 35.80 0.38
C CYS A 133 -10.57 35.01 1.11
N LEU A 134 -11.85 35.29 0.83
CA LEU A 134 -13.01 34.55 1.33
C LEU A 134 -13.02 33.08 0.87
N ILE A 135 -12.80 32.85 -0.42
CA ILE A 135 -12.70 31.50 -1.00
C ILE A 135 -11.52 30.74 -0.38
N ARG A 136 -10.37 31.40 -0.15
CA ARG A 136 -9.20 30.79 0.51
C ARG A 136 -9.46 30.49 1.99
N ALA A 137 -10.05 31.42 2.74
CA ALA A 137 -10.36 31.23 4.16
C ALA A 137 -11.36 30.08 4.39
N SER A 138 -12.37 29.96 3.51
CA SER A 138 -13.32 28.84 3.54
C SER A 138 -12.66 27.52 3.14
N ALA A 139 -11.77 27.51 2.15
CA ALA A 139 -11.00 26.34 1.74
C ALA A 139 -10.14 25.78 2.90
N GLN A 140 -9.40 26.65 3.60
CA GLN A 140 -8.53 26.25 4.71
C GLN A 140 -9.27 25.65 5.92
N GLN A 141 -10.55 25.98 6.10
CA GLN A 141 -11.40 25.43 7.17
C GLN A 141 -12.21 24.20 6.73
N GLY A 142 -11.98 23.68 5.52
CA GLY A 142 -12.76 22.57 4.97
C GLY A 142 -14.22 22.91 4.61
N LEU A 143 -14.59 24.20 4.61
CA LEU A 143 -15.93 24.71 4.30
C LEU A 143 -16.12 24.87 2.78
N TRP A 144 -15.96 23.77 2.04
CA TRP A 144 -15.98 23.76 0.58
C TRP A 144 -17.31 24.25 -0.02
N GLN A 145 -18.44 24.01 0.65
CA GLN A 145 -19.78 24.44 0.18
C GLN A 145 -19.84 25.97 0.07
N HIS A 146 -19.43 26.65 1.14
CA HIS A 146 -19.36 28.10 1.16
C HIS A 146 -18.34 28.62 0.13
N SER A 147 -17.18 27.95 -0.02
CA SER A 147 -16.20 28.29 -1.07
C SER A 147 -16.84 28.34 -2.48
N LEU A 148 -17.67 27.36 -2.82
CA LEU A 148 -18.40 27.31 -4.09
C LEU A 148 -19.53 28.36 -4.19
N GLU A 149 -20.26 28.60 -3.10
CA GLU A 149 -21.33 29.62 -3.04
C GLU A 149 -20.76 31.02 -3.28
N ILE A 150 -19.61 31.35 -2.67
CA ILE A 150 -18.93 32.64 -2.85
C ILE A 150 -18.42 32.77 -4.28
N LEU A 151 -17.85 31.69 -4.85
CA LEU A 151 -17.45 31.68 -6.25
C LEU A 151 -18.65 31.96 -7.16
N GLN A 152 -19.80 31.33 -6.91
CA GLN A 152 -21.03 31.58 -7.66
C GLN A 152 -21.54 33.01 -7.47
N ALA A 153 -21.52 33.55 -6.25
CA ALA A 153 -21.92 34.92 -5.96
C ALA A 153 -21.03 35.92 -6.72
N ARG A 154 -19.71 35.69 -6.73
CA ARG A 154 -18.77 36.48 -7.54
C ARG A 154 -19.08 36.39 -9.03
N LEU A 155 -19.32 35.19 -9.55
CA LEU A 155 -19.62 34.98 -10.97
C LEU A 155 -20.90 35.69 -11.42
N ARG A 156 -21.81 36.01 -10.50
CA ARG A 156 -23.03 36.82 -10.75
C ARG A 156 -22.72 38.32 -10.79
N VAL A 157 -21.83 38.80 -9.93
CA VAL A 157 -21.49 40.24 -9.82
C VAL A 157 -20.50 40.67 -10.92
N ALA A 158 -19.52 39.82 -11.26
CA ALA A 158 -18.52 40.10 -12.29
C ALA A 158 -18.20 38.83 -13.11
N PRO A 159 -18.64 38.75 -14.38
CA PRO A 159 -18.46 37.56 -15.21
C PRO A 159 -16.99 37.32 -15.64
N HIS A 160 -16.16 38.36 -15.61
CA HIS A 160 -14.71 38.28 -15.83
C HIS A 160 -14.03 37.89 -14.50
N THR A 161 -13.97 36.59 -14.23
CA THR A 161 -13.37 36.02 -13.01
C THR A 161 -11.93 35.61 -13.27
N ASP A 162 -11.09 35.71 -12.25
CA ASP A 162 -9.66 35.43 -12.34
C ASP A 162 -9.36 33.96 -12.03
N MET A 163 -8.25 33.46 -12.59
CA MET A 163 -7.72 32.11 -12.35
C MET A 163 -7.58 31.78 -10.85
N ILE A 164 -7.24 32.78 -10.03
CA ILE A 164 -7.03 32.63 -8.57
C ILE A 164 -8.31 32.17 -7.86
N SER A 165 -9.50 32.65 -8.27
CA SER A 165 -10.76 32.28 -7.64
C SER A 165 -11.12 30.81 -7.90
N PHE A 166 -10.91 30.35 -9.14
CA PHE A 166 -11.14 28.96 -9.52
C PHE A 166 -10.14 28.02 -8.85
N ASN A 167 -8.84 28.38 -8.84
CA ASN A 167 -7.81 27.56 -8.21
C ASN A 167 -8.03 27.43 -6.70
N SER A 168 -8.46 28.50 -6.04
CA SER A 168 -8.78 28.48 -4.60
C SER A 168 -10.01 27.60 -4.30
N ALA A 169 -11.02 27.62 -5.17
CA ALA A 169 -12.19 26.75 -5.04
C ALA A 169 -11.86 25.27 -5.33
N ILE A 170 -11.00 25.00 -6.33
CA ILE A 170 -10.49 23.65 -6.61
C ILE A 170 -9.67 23.14 -5.42
N ALA A 171 -8.84 23.98 -4.80
CA ALA A 171 -8.12 23.63 -3.58
C ALA A 171 -9.07 23.30 -2.42
N ALA A 172 -10.21 23.98 -2.26
CA ALA A 172 -11.21 23.61 -1.26
C ALA A 172 -11.77 22.19 -1.47
N LEU A 173 -11.87 21.73 -2.73
CA LEU A 173 -12.34 20.39 -3.07
C LEU A 173 -11.30 19.29 -2.80
N SER A 174 -10.02 19.63 -2.57
CA SER A 174 -8.99 18.63 -2.27
C SER A 174 -9.13 18.00 -0.90
N GLU A 175 -9.77 18.65 0.06
CA GLU A 175 -10.02 18.10 1.39
C GLU A 175 -11.10 17.01 1.40
N ILE A 176 -12.05 17.08 0.45
CA ILE A 176 -13.18 16.14 0.35
C ILE A 176 -13.06 15.14 -0.80
N TYR A 177 -12.03 15.28 -1.64
CA TYR A 177 -11.77 14.41 -2.79
C TYR A 177 -12.93 14.33 -3.80
N ASP A 178 -13.74 15.38 -3.94
CA ASP A 178 -14.90 15.44 -4.86
C ASP A 178 -14.42 15.75 -6.30
N TRP A 179 -13.99 14.69 -7.00
CA TRP A 179 -13.47 14.78 -8.37
C TRP A 179 -14.50 15.23 -9.42
N PRO A 180 -15.81 14.87 -9.36
CA PRO A 180 -16.78 15.33 -10.36
C PRO A 180 -16.95 16.85 -10.33
N ARG A 181 -17.03 17.46 -9.14
CA ARG A 181 -17.13 18.92 -9.03
C ARG A 181 -15.84 19.62 -9.47
N ALA A 182 -14.68 19.03 -9.18
CA ALA A 182 -13.40 19.57 -9.63
C ALA A 182 -13.30 19.59 -11.17
N LEU A 183 -13.79 18.55 -11.85
CA LEU A 183 -13.89 18.51 -13.31
C LEU A 183 -14.87 19.54 -13.89
N ASP A 184 -16.03 19.72 -13.25
CA ASP A 184 -17.00 20.75 -13.67
C ASP A 184 -16.40 22.15 -13.53
N LEU A 185 -15.68 22.45 -12.44
CA LEU A 185 -14.98 23.72 -12.28
C LEU A 185 -13.90 23.94 -13.35
N LEU A 186 -13.10 22.91 -13.66
CA LEU A 186 -12.10 22.97 -14.73
C LEU A 186 -12.77 23.25 -16.09
N GLN A 187 -13.89 22.59 -16.39
CA GLN A 187 -14.63 22.80 -17.63
C GLN A 187 -15.28 24.19 -17.69
N ARG A 188 -15.82 24.71 -16.57
CA ARG A 188 -16.35 26.07 -16.49
C ARG A 188 -15.27 27.12 -16.71
N MET A 189 -14.07 26.89 -16.19
CA MET A 189 -12.90 27.75 -16.38
C MET A 189 -12.53 27.82 -17.87
N GLN A 190 -12.43 26.66 -18.54
CA GLN A 190 -12.18 26.58 -19.98
C GLN A 190 -13.28 27.22 -20.84
N LYS A 191 -14.57 26.98 -20.51
CA LYS A 191 -15.72 27.61 -21.20
C LYS A 191 -15.69 29.13 -21.12
N ARG A 192 -15.11 29.69 -20.06
CA ARG A 192 -14.92 31.13 -19.87
C ARG A 192 -13.64 31.68 -20.51
N LYS A 193 -12.96 30.87 -21.33
CA LYS A 193 -11.69 31.22 -22.00
C LYS A 193 -10.55 31.54 -21.02
N LEU A 194 -10.62 31.04 -19.79
CA LEU A 194 -9.49 31.09 -18.86
C LEU A 194 -8.58 29.89 -19.17
N LEU A 195 -7.28 30.15 -19.30
CA LEU A 195 -6.27 29.14 -19.58
C LEU A 195 -5.82 28.47 -18.26
N PRO A 196 -6.17 27.21 -17.99
CA PRO A 196 -5.70 26.52 -16.81
C PRO A 196 -4.21 26.26 -16.92
N ASP A 197 -3.47 26.62 -15.87
CA ASP A 197 -2.03 26.39 -15.77
C ASP A 197 -1.72 24.98 -15.22
N THR A 198 -0.43 24.62 -15.19
CA THR A 198 0.03 23.32 -14.66
C THR A 198 -0.41 23.12 -13.21
N VAL A 199 -0.50 24.18 -12.40
CA VAL A 199 -0.95 24.11 -11.00
C VAL A 199 -2.42 23.68 -10.93
N THR A 200 -3.28 24.29 -11.76
CA THR A 200 -4.71 23.98 -11.84
C THR A 200 -4.95 22.52 -12.19
N TYR A 201 -4.28 22.02 -13.23
CA TYR A 201 -4.38 20.62 -13.64
C TYR A 201 -3.83 19.67 -12.57
N ASN A 202 -2.71 20.01 -11.92
CA ASN A 202 -2.13 19.20 -10.85
C ASN A 202 -3.06 19.09 -9.64
N SER A 203 -3.75 20.17 -9.26
CA SER A 203 -4.74 20.14 -8.19
C SER A 203 -5.89 19.18 -8.51
N VAL A 204 -6.44 19.23 -9.73
CA VAL A 204 -7.51 18.32 -10.16
C VAL A 204 -7.01 16.87 -10.27
N LEU A 205 -5.80 16.65 -10.79
CA LEU A 205 -5.16 15.33 -10.84
C LEU A 205 -4.96 14.74 -9.44
N ASN A 206 -4.52 15.55 -8.48
CA ASN A 206 -4.36 15.11 -7.10
C ASN A 206 -5.72 14.75 -6.47
N ILE A 207 -6.79 15.52 -6.72
CA ILE A 207 -8.14 15.19 -6.27
C ILE A 207 -8.59 13.83 -6.82
N CYS A 208 -8.42 13.59 -8.13
CA CYS A 208 -8.74 12.32 -8.77
C CYS A 208 -7.89 11.16 -8.20
N ALA A 209 -6.60 11.40 -7.99
CA ALA A 209 -5.69 10.43 -7.37
C ALA A 209 -6.09 10.11 -5.93
N GLN A 210 -6.51 11.10 -5.14
CA GLN A 210 -6.94 10.87 -3.77
C GLN A 210 -8.25 10.08 -3.70
N ALA A 211 -9.19 10.37 -4.59
CA ALA A 211 -10.44 9.64 -4.75
C ALA A 211 -10.26 8.20 -5.32
N GLY A 212 -9.09 7.87 -5.89
CA GLY A 212 -8.83 6.57 -6.50
C GLY A 212 -9.38 6.40 -7.92
N GLU A 213 -9.79 7.50 -8.55
CA GLU A 213 -10.50 7.52 -9.83
C GLU A 213 -9.53 7.71 -10.99
N TRP A 214 -8.87 6.61 -11.38
CA TRP A 214 -7.80 6.60 -12.37
C TRP A 214 -8.26 7.01 -13.79
N MET A 215 -9.51 6.71 -14.17
CA MET A 215 -10.05 7.10 -15.49
C MET A 215 -10.17 8.62 -15.62
N ALA A 216 -10.69 9.26 -14.57
CA ALA A 216 -10.76 10.72 -14.50
C ALA A 216 -9.36 11.34 -14.51
N ALA A 217 -8.41 10.76 -13.77
CA ALA A 217 -7.02 11.23 -13.77
C ALA A 217 -6.36 11.15 -15.16
N VAL A 218 -6.55 10.05 -15.90
CA VAL A 218 -6.04 9.93 -17.28
C VAL A 218 -6.68 10.98 -18.18
N ALA A 219 -8.01 11.14 -18.13
CA ALA A 219 -8.69 12.14 -18.94
C ALA A 219 -8.24 13.59 -18.65
N VAL A 220 -7.91 13.91 -17.40
CA VAL A 220 -7.35 15.23 -17.03
C VAL A 220 -5.92 15.38 -17.55
N PHE A 221 -5.11 14.33 -17.49
CA PHE A 221 -3.74 14.34 -18.01
C PHE A 221 -3.71 14.49 -19.54
N ASP A 222 -4.62 13.83 -20.25
CA ASP A 222 -4.79 13.99 -21.69
C ASP A 222 -5.25 15.42 -22.03
N ARG A 223 -6.13 16.02 -21.23
CA ARG A 223 -6.51 17.44 -21.41
C ARG A 223 -5.34 18.40 -21.16
N LEU A 224 -4.48 18.13 -20.18
CA LEU A 224 -3.28 18.91 -19.93
C LEU A 224 -2.35 18.89 -21.15
N THR A 225 -2.13 17.70 -21.73
CA THR A 225 -1.26 17.56 -22.92
C THR A 225 -1.88 18.15 -24.18
N LEU A 226 -3.19 17.99 -24.39
CA LEU A 226 -3.92 18.61 -25.51
C LEU A 226 -4.00 20.15 -25.41
N ALA A 227 -3.94 20.70 -24.20
CA ALA A 227 -3.92 22.14 -23.97
C ALA A 227 -2.51 22.76 -24.14
N ASP A 228 -1.53 21.98 -24.59
CA ASP A 228 -0.11 22.37 -24.75
C ASP A 228 0.53 22.91 -23.44
N VAL A 229 0.01 22.46 -22.30
CA VAL A 229 0.55 22.76 -20.97
C VAL A 229 1.55 21.66 -20.61
N GLN A 230 2.81 22.03 -20.37
CA GLN A 230 3.87 21.05 -20.10
C GLN A 230 3.62 20.31 -18.75
N PRO A 231 3.48 18.98 -18.76
CA PRO A 231 3.35 18.19 -17.54
C PRO A 231 4.67 18.19 -16.78
N ASN A 232 4.60 18.41 -15.47
CA ASN A 232 5.77 18.39 -14.59
C ASN A 232 5.81 17.12 -13.72
N GLU A 233 6.85 16.97 -12.89
CA GLU A 233 7.02 15.80 -12.02
C GLU A 233 5.77 15.52 -11.17
N ILE A 234 5.11 16.57 -10.68
CA ILE A 234 3.89 16.47 -9.86
C ILE A 234 2.73 15.90 -10.69
N SER A 235 2.53 16.36 -11.94
CA SER A 235 1.49 15.83 -12.83
C SER A 235 1.61 14.32 -13.01
N TYR A 236 2.83 13.85 -13.29
CA TYR A 236 3.10 12.43 -13.47
C TYR A 236 3.00 11.64 -12.16
N SER A 237 3.45 12.22 -11.03
CA SER A 237 3.36 11.58 -9.72
C SER A 237 1.91 11.38 -9.29
N SER A 238 1.05 12.39 -9.49
CA SER A 238 -0.38 12.30 -9.21
C SER A 238 -1.06 11.26 -10.11
N LEU A 239 -0.72 11.20 -11.41
CA LEU A 239 -1.25 10.18 -12.31
C LEU A 239 -0.81 8.76 -11.89
N LEU A 240 0.44 8.58 -11.49
CA LEU A 240 0.95 7.30 -11.00
C LEU A 240 0.32 6.89 -9.67
N SER A 241 0.05 7.84 -8.77
CA SER A 241 -0.68 7.60 -7.53
C SER A 241 -2.13 7.18 -7.79
N ALA A 242 -2.79 7.79 -8.78
CA ALA A 242 -4.10 7.35 -9.24
C ALA A 242 -4.05 5.92 -9.82
N CYS A 243 -3.00 5.59 -10.58
CA CYS A 243 -2.79 4.23 -11.10
C CYS A 243 -2.53 3.20 -9.99
N ASP A 244 -1.80 3.55 -8.93
CA ASP A 244 -1.59 2.72 -7.74
C ASP A 244 -2.91 2.37 -7.07
N LYS A 245 -3.69 3.39 -6.73
CA LYS A 245 -5.00 3.22 -6.09
C LYS A 245 -6.01 2.49 -6.98
N GLY A 246 -5.96 2.73 -8.29
CA GLY A 246 -6.75 2.03 -9.31
C GLY A 246 -6.24 0.64 -9.69
N SER A 247 -5.12 0.17 -9.12
CA SER A 247 -4.46 -1.11 -9.47
C SER A 247 -4.17 -1.29 -10.97
N ARG A 248 -3.88 -0.20 -11.69
CA ARG A 248 -3.64 -0.19 -13.15
C ARG A 248 -2.12 -0.16 -13.46
N TRP A 249 -1.45 -1.28 -13.24
CA TRP A 249 0.00 -1.39 -13.44
C TRP A 249 0.47 -1.16 -14.88
N GLN A 250 -0.32 -1.54 -15.89
CA GLN A 250 0.02 -1.37 -17.30
C GLN A 250 0.12 0.12 -17.67
N LEU A 251 -0.85 0.90 -17.21
CA LEU A 251 -0.88 2.36 -17.31
C LEU A 251 0.27 2.98 -16.49
N ALA A 252 0.53 2.49 -15.28
CA ALA A 252 1.67 2.97 -14.50
C ALA A 252 3.01 2.78 -15.23
N LEU A 253 3.20 1.64 -15.92
CA LEU A 253 4.41 1.38 -16.71
C LEU A 253 4.47 2.22 -18.00
N SER A 254 3.34 2.47 -18.67
CA SER A 254 3.33 3.35 -19.84
C SER A 254 3.63 4.79 -19.45
N VAL A 255 3.10 5.26 -18.31
CA VAL A 255 3.37 6.59 -17.75
C VAL A 255 4.84 6.73 -17.35
N LEU A 256 5.45 5.72 -16.71
CA LEU A 256 6.89 5.71 -16.43
C LEU A 256 7.76 5.74 -17.70
N ARG A 257 7.31 5.11 -18.79
CA ARG A 257 7.99 5.20 -20.09
C ARG A 257 7.85 6.58 -20.72
N ALA A 258 6.67 7.20 -20.61
CA ALA A 258 6.42 8.55 -21.09
C ALA A 258 7.27 9.59 -20.33
N LEU A 259 7.38 9.46 -19.01
CA LEU A 259 8.30 10.24 -18.16
C LEU A 259 9.74 10.21 -18.67
N ARG A 260 10.22 9.04 -19.08
CA ARG A 260 11.58 8.85 -19.60
C ARG A 260 11.79 9.53 -20.96
N LEU A 261 10.75 9.58 -21.80
CA LEU A 261 10.80 10.19 -23.13
C LEU A 261 10.65 11.72 -23.08
N GLY A 262 9.96 12.24 -22.05
CA GLY A 262 9.75 13.68 -21.88
C GLY A 262 10.85 14.44 -21.12
N GLU A 263 12.04 13.85 -20.94
CA GLU A 263 13.19 14.44 -20.22
C GLU A 263 12.93 14.91 -18.76
N VAL A 264 11.79 14.54 -18.15
CA VAL A 264 11.47 14.85 -16.75
C VAL A 264 11.95 13.72 -15.84
N LEU A 265 12.86 14.02 -14.90
CA LEU A 265 13.40 13.03 -13.98
C LEU A 265 12.31 12.51 -13.02
N PRO A 266 12.04 11.20 -12.98
CA PRO A 266 11.07 10.63 -12.05
C PRO A 266 11.58 10.64 -10.61
N GLY A 267 10.84 11.28 -9.70
CA GLY A 267 11.11 11.23 -8.27
C GLY A 267 10.80 9.88 -7.60
N ILE A 268 11.32 9.71 -6.39
CA ILE A 268 11.18 8.49 -5.56
C ILE A 268 9.71 8.12 -5.36
N MET A 269 8.83 9.11 -5.16
CA MET A 269 7.39 8.91 -4.95
C MET A 269 6.68 8.33 -6.19
N SER A 270 7.10 8.76 -7.39
CA SER A 270 6.58 8.28 -8.66
C SER A 270 6.97 6.81 -8.89
N PHE A 271 8.20 6.43 -8.56
CA PHE A 271 8.64 5.04 -8.61
C PHE A 271 7.95 4.16 -7.57
N ASN A 272 7.85 4.61 -6.31
CA ASN A 272 7.16 3.87 -5.26
C ASN A 272 5.69 3.63 -5.62
N SER A 273 5.01 4.64 -6.19
CA SER A 273 3.62 4.51 -6.65
C SER A 273 3.49 3.51 -7.80
N ALA A 274 4.43 3.51 -8.76
CA ALA A 274 4.43 2.54 -9.85
C ALA A 274 4.76 1.11 -9.37
N VAL A 275 5.67 0.96 -8.41
CA VAL A 275 6.00 -0.33 -7.78
C VAL A 275 4.81 -0.86 -6.98
N ASN A 276 4.14 0.00 -6.21
CA ASN A 276 2.91 -0.36 -5.51
C ASN A 276 1.79 -0.73 -6.48
N ALA A 277 1.62 0.01 -7.58
CA ALA A 277 0.68 -0.33 -8.64
C ALA A 277 0.98 -1.71 -9.25
N CYS A 278 2.26 -2.03 -9.50
CA CYS A 278 2.70 -3.34 -10.00
C CYS A 278 2.50 -4.45 -8.97
N GLY A 279 2.76 -4.18 -7.70
CA GLY A 279 2.56 -5.13 -6.59
C GLY A 279 1.09 -5.44 -6.36
N ARG A 280 0.22 -4.42 -6.36
CA ARG A 280 -1.25 -4.56 -6.30
C ARG A 280 -1.81 -5.20 -7.57
N GLY A 281 -1.18 -4.95 -8.72
CA GLY A 281 -1.51 -5.48 -10.03
C GLY A 281 -1.05 -6.92 -10.30
N GLY A 282 -0.34 -7.57 -9.36
CA GLY A 282 0.03 -8.98 -9.44
C GLY A 282 1.25 -9.30 -10.33
N LEU A 283 2.09 -8.31 -10.67
CA LEU A 283 3.37 -8.55 -11.33
C LEU A 283 4.42 -9.09 -10.34
N GLU A 284 5.22 -10.07 -10.77
CA GLU A 284 6.25 -10.70 -9.94
C GLU A 284 7.35 -9.68 -9.54
N MET A 285 7.72 -9.68 -8.25
CA MET A 285 8.79 -8.83 -7.68
C MET A 285 10.13 -8.95 -8.42
N HIS A 286 10.37 -10.06 -9.12
CA HIS A 286 11.58 -10.30 -9.92
C HIS A 286 11.62 -9.46 -11.22
N ALA A 287 10.46 -9.18 -11.82
CA ALA A 287 10.34 -8.27 -12.96
C ALA A 287 10.47 -6.81 -12.51
N VAL A 288 9.96 -6.49 -11.31
CA VAL A 288 10.11 -5.17 -10.68
C VAL A 288 11.57 -4.91 -10.29
N GLY A 289 12.25 -5.91 -9.73
CA GLY A 289 13.68 -5.86 -9.39
C GLY A 289 14.60 -5.75 -10.61
N SER A 290 14.29 -6.45 -11.72
CA SER A 290 15.06 -6.31 -12.95
C SER A 290 14.85 -4.95 -13.63
N LEU A 291 13.66 -4.35 -13.51
CA LEU A 291 13.42 -2.95 -13.88
C LEU A 291 14.22 -1.98 -13.00
N TRP A 292 14.28 -2.23 -11.69
CA TRP A 292 15.08 -1.46 -10.73
C TRP A 292 16.58 -1.47 -11.08
N VAL A 293 17.14 -2.66 -11.35
CA VAL A 293 18.56 -2.86 -11.71
C VAL A 293 18.91 -2.28 -13.07
N ARG A 294 17.97 -2.32 -14.03
CA ARG A 294 18.18 -1.75 -15.37
C ARG A 294 18.13 -0.22 -15.39
N GLN A 295 17.50 0.39 -14.39
CA GLN A 295 17.27 1.84 -14.31
C GLN A 295 18.30 2.59 -13.45
N LEU A 296 18.91 1.95 -12.43
CA LEU A 296 19.99 2.55 -11.61
C LEU A 296 21.32 2.76 -12.37
N ARG A 297 21.51 2.16 -13.54
CA ARG A 297 22.75 2.30 -14.32
C ARG A 297 22.95 3.68 -14.99
N PHE A 298 22.07 4.65 -14.77
CA PHE A 298 22.18 5.99 -15.39
C PHE A 298 22.03 7.18 -14.43
N THR A 299 21.86 6.95 -13.13
CA THR A 299 21.98 7.98 -12.10
C THR A 299 23.35 7.88 -11.44
N ARG A 300 24.01 9.03 -11.21
CA ARG A 300 25.45 9.19 -10.91
C ARG A 300 26.12 8.12 -10.02
N PRO A 301 27.41 7.80 -10.24
CA PRO A 301 28.08 6.59 -9.69
C PRO A 301 28.44 6.62 -8.19
N ALA A 302 28.08 7.65 -7.43
CA ALA A 302 28.63 7.85 -6.09
C ALA A 302 27.90 7.08 -4.97
N GLU A 303 26.71 6.53 -5.22
CA GLU A 303 25.91 5.82 -4.20
C GLU A 303 25.71 4.33 -4.49
N SER A 304 26.18 3.83 -5.64
CA SER A 304 25.93 2.46 -6.09
C SER A 304 26.89 1.39 -5.56
N GLU A 305 27.99 1.76 -4.87
CA GLU A 305 29.01 0.78 -4.44
C GLU A 305 28.74 0.08 -3.10
N ARG A 306 27.65 0.41 -2.37
CA ARG A 306 27.36 -0.24 -1.08
C ARG A 306 26.52 -1.52 -1.14
N TRP A 307 25.98 -1.88 -2.31
CA TRP A 307 25.00 -2.96 -2.41
C TRP A 307 25.30 -3.86 -3.61
N TRP A 308 25.96 -4.98 -3.30
CA TRP A 308 26.14 -6.20 -4.11
C TRP A 308 27.40 -6.29 -4.99
N GLY A 309 28.33 -7.11 -4.50
CA GLY A 309 29.36 -7.75 -5.30
C GLY A 309 28.83 -9.00 -6.02
N THR A 310 29.35 -9.15 -7.24
CA THR A 310 29.42 -10.36 -8.09
C THR A 310 28.16 -10.81 -8.84
N THR A 311 28.19 -10.63 -10.17
CA THR A 311 27.93 -11.73 -11.13
C THR A 311 28.50 -11.40 -12.52
N LEU A 312 29.14 -12.42 -13.12
CA LEU A 312 29.77 -12.49 -14.44
C LEU A 312 28.75 -12.43 -15.62
N PRO A 313 29.20 -12.35 -16.91
CA PRO A 313 28.57 -11.54 -17.95
C PRO A 313 27.49 -12.23 -18.81
N LEU A 314 26.53 -11.41 -19.26
CA LEU A 314 25.56 -11.73 -20.32
C LEU A 314 26.15 -11.39 -21.69
N GLN A 315 26.66 -12.38 -22.41
CA GLN A 315 26.66 -12.41 -23.88
C GLN A 315 25.70 -13.50 -24.32
N GLN A 316 24.49 -13.10 -24.72
CA GLN A 316 23.55 -13.76 -25.63
C GLN A 316 22.13 -13.35 -25.22
N LEU A 317 21.61 -12.33 -25.91
CA LEU A 317 20.19 -12.06 -26.20
C LEU A 317 20.11 -10.65 -26.83
N ARG A 318 20.82 -10.48 -27.95
CA ARG A 318 20.39 -9.55 -29.00
C ARG A 318 19.60 -10.40 -30.01
N HIS A 319 18.62 -9.78 -30.65
CA HIS A 319 17.64 -10.36 -31.58
C HIS A 319 16.38 -10.90 -30.89
N THR A 320 15.36 -10.04 -30.75
CA THR A 320 14.22 -9.97 -31.68
C THR A 320 13.25 -8.89 -31.20
N LEU A 321 13.14 -7.81 -31.97
CA LEU A 321 12.00 -6.88 -31.98
C LEU A 321 11.23 -7.15 -33.27
N PRO A 322 9.89 -7.15 -33.26
CA PRO A 322 9.14 -6.63 -34.40
C PRO A 322 8.70 -5.19 -34.10
N ARG A 323 9.08 -4.29 -35.02
CA ARG A 323 8.47 -2.97 -35.20
C ARG A 323 7.07 -3.17 -35.79
N GLY A 324 6.07 -2.50 -35.23
CA GLY A 324 4.69 -2.55 -35.72
C GLY A 324 3.73 -1.96 -34.69
N LEU A 325 3.78 -0.65 -34.51
CA LEU A 325 2.67 0.13 -33.96
C LEU A 325 1.69 0.37 -35.11
N GLY A 326 0.58 -0.36 -35.12
CA GLY A 326 -0.47 -0.19 -36.12
C GLY A 326 -1.57 -1.24 -35.92
N ASN A 327 -2.65 -0.83 -35.26
CA ASN A 327 -3.99 -1.42 -35.36
C ASN A 327 -4.16 -2.92 -35.03
N THR A 328 -4.04 -3.31 -33.75
CA THR A 328 -4.76 -4.47 -33.18
C THR A 328 -4.97 -4.32 -31.65
N HIS A 329 -5.57 -3.22 -31.22
CA HIS A 329 -5.92 -3.03 -29.79
C HIS A 329 -7.41 -2.68 -29.58
N GLU A 330 -8.27 -3.22 -30.43
CA GLU A 330 -9.70 -3.31 -30.16
C GLU A 330 -10.10 -4.79 -29.98
N LYS A 331 -10.79 -5.05 -28.86
CA LYS A 331 -11.43 -6.33 -28.49
C LYS A 331 -10.52 -7.52 -28.15
N LEU A 332 -9.94 -7.49 -26.95
CA LEU A 332 -9.97 -8.66 -26.07
C LEU A 332 -10.58 -8.20 -24.75
N GLU A 333 -11.91 -8.08 -24.79
CA GLU A 333 -12.76 -7.94 -23.62
C GLU A 333 -12.43 -9.07 -22.63
N LEU A 334 -12.07 -8.69 -21.40
CA LEU A 334 -12.02 -9.58 -20.24
C LEU A 334 -13.46 -9.96 -19.81
N GLN A 335 -14.20 -10.58 -20.72
CA GLN A 335 -15.35 -11.40 -20.42
C GLN A 335 -14.91 -12.86 -20.42
N ALA A 336 -15.59 -13.67 -19.60
CA ALA A 336 -15.29 -15.08 -19.37
C ALA A 336 -14.96 -15.82 -20.68
N THR A 337 -13.72 -16.31 -20.83
CA THR A 337 -13.35 -17.20 -21.94
C THR A 337 -14.37 -18.33 -21.99
N SER A 338 -15.11 -18.45 -23.09
CA SER A 338 -16.18 -19.44 -23.25
C SER A 338 -15.60 -20.86 -23.12
N ALA A 339 -16.44 -21.86 -22.81
CA ALA A 339 -15.99 -23.26 -22.70
C ALA A 339 -15.24 -23.72 -23.98
N GLY A 340 -15.70 -23.27 -25.16
CA GLY A 340 -15.07 -23.57 -26.44
C GLY A 340 -13.71 -22.89 -26.68
N GLU A 341 -13.33 -21.85 -25.93
CA GLU A 341 -11.97 -21.28 -26.00
C GLU A 341 -10.96 -22.06 -25.16
N LEU A 342 -11.40 -22.70 -24.07
CA LEU A 342 -10.56 -23.58 -23.27
C LEU A 342 -10.25 -24.89 -23.99
N GLU A 343 -11.21 -25.43 -24.75
CA GLU A 343 -11.00 -26.63 -25.57
C GLU A 343 -9.92 -26.41 -26.65
N LYS A 344 -9.81 -25.20 -27.20
CA LYS A 344 -8.73 -24.84 -28.15
C LYS A 344 -7.33 -24.83 -27.51
N LEU A 345 -7.25 -24.70 -26.18
CA LEU A 345 -6.01 -24.72 -25.42
C LEU A 345 -5.59 -26.13 -24.99
N ALA A 346 -6.39 -27.14 -25.30
CA ALA A 346 -6.02 -28.54 -25.12
C ALA A 346 -4.92 -28.95 -26.11
N VAL A 347 -4.00 -29.76 -25.62
CA VAL A 347 -2.95 -30.37 -26.43
C VAL A 347 -3.59 -31.31 -27.45
N HIS A 348 -3.20 -31.16 -28.70
CA HIS A 348 -3.47 -32.11 -29.76
C HIS A 348 -2.24 -33.04 -29.95
N PRO A 349 -2.42 -34.32 -30.32
CA PRO A 349 -1.30 -35.27 -30.48
C PRO A 349 -0.20 -34.82 -31.47
N ARG A 350 -0.55 -33.94 -32.42
CA ARG A 350 0.35 -33.37 -33.44
C ARG A 350 1.12 -32.13 -32.98
N ASP A 351 0.83 -31.60 -31.78
CA ASP A 351 1.46 -30.37 -31.30
C ASP A 351 2.93 -30.60 -30.94
N LYS A 352 3.79 -29.67 -31.38
CA LYS A 352 5.21 -29.61 -31.02
C LYS A 352 5.40 -28.97 -29.64
N VAL A 353 6.57 -29.17 -29.03
CA VAL A 353 6.92 -28.65 -27.69
C VAL A 353 6.62 -27.15 -27.54
N ASP A 354 7.02 -26.33 -28.52
CA ASP A 354 6.79 -24.88 -28.47
C ASP A 354 5.30 -24.49 -28.46
N GLU A 355 4.48 -25.24 -29.20
CA GLU A 355 3.05 -25.00 -29.28
C GLU A 355 2.34 -25.39 -27.98
N VAL A 356 2.71 -26.54 -27.41
CA VAL A 356 2.25 -26.95 -26.07
C VAL A 356 2.69 -25.92 -25.02
N GLY A 357 3.91 -25.40 -25.11
CA GLY A 357 4.42 -24.34 -24.24
C GLY A 357 3.59 -23.05 -24.31
N ARG A 358 3.21 -22.60 -25.52
CA ARG A 358 2.32 -21.44 -25.71
C ARG A 358 0.93 -21.70 -25.11
N LYS A 359 0.34 -22.88 -25.35
CA LYS A 359 -0.95 -23.27 -24.77
C LYS A 359 -0.90 -23.29 -23.23
N ASN A 360 0.16 -23.83 -22.63
CA ASN A 360 0.37 -23.81 -21.17
C ASN A 360 0.48 -22.40 -20.62
N MET A 361 1.19 -21.50 -21.30
CA MET A 361 1.30 -20.10 -20.90
C MET A 361 -0.07 -19.40 -20.93
N GLN A 362 -0.86 -19.62 -21.97
CA GLN A 362 -2.22 -19.09 -22.07
C GLN A 362 -3.14 -19.65 -20.97
N LEU A 363 -3.09 -20.96 -20.69
CA LEU A 363 -3.82 -21.56 -19.58
C LEU A 363 -3.43 -20.99 -18.22
N ARG A 364 -2.15 -20.70 -18.00
CA ARG A 364 -1.69 -20.04 -16.76
C ARG A 364 -2.24 -18.63 -16.63
N ILE A 365 -2.38 -17.89 -17.73
CA ILE A 365 -3.02 -16.56 -17.74
C ILE A 365 -4.51 -16.69 -17.39
N VAL A 366 -5.22 -17.60 -18.06
CA VAL A 366 -6.64 -17.88 -17.77
C VAL A 366 -6.80 -18.26 -16.29
N LEU A 367 -5.96 -19.15 -15.78
CA LEU A 367 -5.99 -19.60 -14.39
C LEU A 367 -5.83 -18.43 -13.42
N LYS A 368 -4.85 -17.54 -13.63
CA LYS A 368 -4.64 -16.35 -12.77
C LYS A 368 -5.87 -15.44 -12.69
N SER A 369 -6.68 -15.39 -13.74
CA SER A 369 -7.90 -14.59 -13.82
C SER A 369 -9.18 -15.33 -13.42
N THR A 370 -9.12 -16.64 -13.16
CA THR A 370 -10.32 -17.45 -12.87
C THR A 370 -10.71 -17.31 -11.40
N PRO A 371 -11.86 -16.69 -11.06
CA PRO A 371 -12.28 -16.54 -9.68
C PRO A 371 -12.88 -17.84 -9.14
N TRP A 372 -12.63 -18.08 -7.86
CA TRP A 372 -13.30 -19.14 -7.11
C TRP A 372 -14.77 -18.78 -6.86
N PRO A 373 -15.65 -19.77 -6.63
CA PRO A 373 -16.97 -19.49 -6.08
C PRO A 373 -16.85 -18.72 -4.76
N LYS A 374 -17.82 -17.83 -4.51
CA LYS A 374 -17.94 -17.20 -3.19
C LYS A 374 -18.13 -18.30 -2.15
N LEU A 375 -17.29 -18.27 -1.12
CA LEU A 375 -17.39 -19.20 0.00
C LEU A 375 -18.61 -18.85 0.85
N MET A 376 -19.62 -19.71 0.81
CA MET A 376 -20.80 -19.63 1.68
C MET A 376 -20.72 -20.60 2.85
N CYS A 377 -19.94 -21.66 2.73
CA CYS A 377 -19.71 -22.64 3.78
C CYS A 377 -18.29 -23.21 3.68
N PHE A 378 -17.80 -23.84 4.73
CA PHE A 378 -16.54 -24.60 4.71
C PHE A 378 -16.68 -25.90 5.50
N GLU A 379 -15.83 -26.88 5.19
CA GLU A 379 -15.77 -28.14 5.93
C GLU A 379 -14.61 -28.12 6.92
N ALA A 380 -14.84 -28.57 8.15
CA ALA A 380 -13.79 -28.83 9.12
C ALA A 380 -14.14 -30.07 9.95
N LYS A 381 -13.19 -31.00 10.09
CA LYS A 381 -13.38 -32.27 10.82
C LYS A 381 -14.61 -33.09 10.34
N GLY A 382 -14.89 -33.07 9.04
CA GLY A 382 -16.03 -33.82 8.46
C GLY A 382 -17.40 -33.15 8.63
N HIS A 383 -17.45 -31.93 9.18
CA HIS A 383 -18.67 -31.15 9.34
C HIS A 383 -18.65 -29.91 8.46
N VAL A 384 -19.77 -29.60 7.83
CA VAL A 384 -19.96 -28.39 7.02
C VAL A 384 -20.54 -27.28 7.88
N TYR A 385 -19.96 -26.09 7.79
CA TYR A 385 -20.33 -24.91 8.55
C TYR A 385 -20.62 -23.72 7.64
N ASP A 386 -21.74 -23.02 7.87
CA ASP A 386 -22.16 -21.86 7.08
C ASP A 386 -21.49 -20.55 7.51
N LEU A 387 -21.04 -19.76 6.55
CA LEU A 387 -20.41 -18.46 6.77
C LEU A 387 -21.45 -17.33 6.72
N PRO A 388 -21.30 -16.30 7.57
CA PRO A 388 -20.30 -16.17 8.63
C PRO A 388 -20.62 -17.06 9.83
N LEU A 389 -19.60 -17.69 10.44
CA LEU A 389 -19.74 -18.36 11.72
C LEU A 389 -19.75 -17.30 12.84
N PRO A 390 -20.88 -17.06 13.51
CA PRO A 390 -20.97 -16.02 14.53
C PRO A 390 -20.18 -16.40 15.78
N VAL A 391 -20.03 -15.43 16.68
CA VAL A 391 -19.40 -15.63 17.99
C VAL A 391 -20.15 -16.71 18.78
N LEU A 392 -19.41 -17.63 19.41
CA LEU A 392 -19.98 -18.64 20.31
C LEU A 392 -20.61 -17.96 21.54
N ARG A 393 -21.94 -17.93 21.61
CA ARG A 393 -22.71 -17.38 22.74
C ARG A 393 -22.41 -18.04 24.09
N GLN A 394 -21.92 -19.28 24.10
CA GLN A 394 -21.60 -20.04 25.32
C GLN A 394 -20.17 -19.85 25.84
N ALA A 395 -19.27 -19.21 25.07
CA ALA A 395 -17.88 -18.97 25.51
C ALA A 395 -17.76 -17.92 26.64
N SER A 396 -18.86 -17.20 26.93
CA SER A 396 -18.95 -16.22 28.02
C SER A 396 -19.44 -16.82 29.35
N ALA A 397 -19.86 -18.10 29.40
CA ALA A 397 -20.54 -18.64 30.59
C ALA A 397 -20.00 -19.98 31.14
N SER A 398 -19.12 -20.71 30.44
CA SER A 398 -18.62 -22.00 30.96
C SER A 398 -17.14 -22.25 30.67
N SER A 399 -16.36 -22.35 31.76
CA SER A 399 -14.97 -22.80 31.91
C SER A 399 -13.85 -21.76 31.80
N ASP A 400 -13.38 -21.33 32.97
CA ASP A 400 -12.12 -20.60 33.22
C ASP A 400 -10.85 -21.45 33.00
N LYS A 401 -10.95 -22.63 32.38
CA LYS A 401 -9.79 -23.49 32.14
C LYS A 401 -9.71 -23.87 30.67
N VAL A 402 -9.20 -22.95 29.85
CA VAL A 402 -8.57 -23.36 28.59
C VAL A 402 -7.31 -24.13 28.97
N GLU A 403 -7.13 -25.33 28.42
CA GLU A 403 -5.93 -26.11 28.67
C GLU A 403 -4.70 -25.30 28.29
N ASP A 404 -3.79 -25.16 29.25
CA ASP A 404 -2.54 -24.40 29.13
C ASP A 404 -1.68 -24.87 27.94
N ALA A 405 -1.65 -26.18 27.66
CA ALA A 405 -1.06 -26.77 26.45
C ALA A 405 -1.67 -26.20 25.15
N THR A 406 -3.00 -26.07 25.09
CA THR A 406 -3.70 -25.49 23.93
C THR A 406 -3.36 -24.01 23.78
N VAL A 407 -3.30 -23.24 24.88
CA VAL A 407 -2.93 -21.81 24.82
C VAL A 407 -1.50 -21.63 24.30
N ARG A 408 -0.54 -22.47 24.73
CA ARG A 408 0.83 -22.45 24.21
C ARG A 408 0.90 -22.74 22.71
N PHE A 409 0.16 -23.73 22.23
CA PHE A 409 0.04 -24.01 20.81
C PHE A 409 -0.51 -22.80 20.03
N LEU A 410 -1.61 -22.21 20.52
CA LEU A 410 -2.23 -21.05 19.89
C LEU A 410 -1.31 -19.83 19.88
N ALA A 411 -0.55 -19.59 20.95
CA ALA A 411 0.45 -18.52 21.01
C ALA A 411 1.56 -18.73 19.97
N GLY A 412 2.10 -19.96 19.84
CA GLY A 412 3.10 -20.30 18.82
C GLY A 412 2.57 -20.11 17.40
N PHE A 413 1.34 -20.55 17.14
CA PHE A 413 0.72 -20.34 15.83
C PHE A 413 0.47 -18.86 15.52
N PHE A 414 -0.03 -18.10 16.50
CA PHE A 414 -0.28 -16.66 16.38
C PHE A 414 1.01 -15.88 16.13
N ASP A 415 2.12 -16.32 16.70
CA ASP A 415 3.45 -15.74 16.50
C ASP A 415 3.97 -15.89 15.07
N GLY A 416 3.60 -16.95 14.35
CA GLY A 416 3.81 -17.05 12.91
C GLY A 416 2.78 -16.21 12.13
N ASP A 417 1.54 -16.69 12.07
CA ASP A 417 0.53 -16.22 11.10
C ASP A 417 -0.46 -15.16 11.64
N GLY A 418 -0.46 -14.93 12.95
CA GLY A 418 -1.40 -14.00 13.61
C GLY A 418 -1.11 -12.52 13.35
N CYS A 419 -2.16 -11.70 13.43
CA CYS A 419 -2.06 -10.25 13.25
C CYS A 419 -2.78 -9.50 14.38
N VAL A 420 -2.09 -8.53 14.96
CA VAL A 420 -2.66 -7.53 15.87
C VAL A 420 -2.92 -6.25 15.08
N SER A 421 -4.17 -5.77 15.09
CA SER A 421 -4.60 -4.58 14.35
C SER A 421 -5.60 -3.76 15.15
N CYS A 422 -5.76 -2.50 14.78
CA CYS A 422 -6.69 -1.58 15.41
C CYS A 422 -7.40 -0.81 14.30
N GLN A 423 -8.70 -0.57 14.47
CA GLN A 423 -9.48 0.29 13.57
C GLN A 423 -9.86 1.54 14.33
N MET A 424 -9.55 2.72 13.76
CA MET A 424 -9.82 4.03 14.39
C MET A 424 -11.30 4.23 14.76
N CYS A 425 -12.19 3.54 14.07
CA CYS A 425 -13.64 3.63 14.23
C CYS A 425 -14.22 2.64 15.27
N LEU A 426 -13.41 1.68 15.74
CA LEU A 426 -13.84 0.67 16.70
C LEU A 426 -13.22 0.93 18.08
N SER A 427 -13.95 0.58 19.13
CA SER A 427 -13.56 0.81 20.52
C SER A 427 -12.42 -0.08 21.03
N GLY A 428 -11.79 -0.92 20.19
CA GLY A 428 -10.84 -1.92 20.65
C GLY A 428 -9.86 -2.47 19.61
N CYS A 429 -8.87 -3.20 20.12
CA CYS A 429 -7.93 -3.99 19.33
C CYS A 429 -8.63 -5.20 18.68
N ARG A 430 -8.15 -5.59 17.50
CA ARG A 430 -8.57 -6.77 16.73
C ARG A 430 -7.39 -7.73 16.61
N LEU A 431 -7.60 -8.96 17.04
CA LEU A 431 -6.73 -10.08 16.70
C LEU A 431 -7.36 -10.83 15.53
N ALA A 432 -6.55 -11.17 14.53
CA ALA A 432 -7.01 -11.90 13.36
C ALA A 432 -5.98 -12.93 12.90
N ILE A 433 -6.48 -14.02 12.32
CA ILE A 433 -5.70 -15.08 11.71
C ILE A 433 -6.37 -15.44 10.40
N ASP A 434 -5.58 -15.48 9.34
CA ASP A 434 -6.02 -15.81 8.00
C ASP A 434 -5.49 -17.21 7.63
N GLN A 435 -6.35 -18.13 7.22
CA GLN A 435 -5.97 -19.46 6.72
C GLN A 435 -6.76 -19.81 5.46
N SER A 436 -6.18 -20.65 4.61
CA SER A 436 -6.92 -21.18 3.47
C SER A 436 -8.11 -22.03 3.93
N PHE A 437 -9.20 -22.04 3.15
CA PHE A 437 -10.45 -22.68 3.55
C PHE A 437 -10.35 -24.20 3.81
N ASP A 438 -9.33 -24.85 3.24
CA ASP A 438 -9.01 -26.27 3.39
C ASP A 438 -8.17 -26.59 4.64
N ARG A 439 -7.85 -25.57 5.46
CA ARG A 439 -7.09 -25.66 6.71
C ARG A 439 -7.85 -25.00 7.86
N ALA A 440 -9.17 -25.11 7.85
CA ALA A 440 -10.05 -24.42 8.78
C ALA A 440 -9.97 -24.98 10.21
N GLU A 441 -9.34 -26.15 10.42
CA GLU A 441 -9.24 -26.81 11.74
C GLU A 441 -8.58 -25.92 12.79
N ILE A 442 -7.54 -25.17 12.39
CA ILE A 442 -6.83 -24.26 13.28
C ILE A 442 -7.74 -23.09 13.67
N LEU A 443 -8.47 -22.51 12.70
CA LEU A 443 -9.43 -21.43 12.97
C LEU A 443 -10.56 -21.91 13.90
N MET A 444 -10.99 -23.16 13.75
CA MET A 444 -11.98 -23.77 14.64
C MET A 444 -11.44 -23.97 16.06
N LEU A 445 -10.15 -24.30 16.22
CA LEU A 445 -9.50 -24.37 17.52
C LEU A 445 -9.42 -22.98 18.17
N PHE A 446 -9.01 -21.95 17.43
CA PHE A 446 -9.04 -20.56 17.90
C PHE A 446 -10.45 -20.14 18.32
N ARG A 447 -11.46 -20.44 17.50
CA ARG A 447 -12.86 -20.14 17.82
C ARG A 447 -13.35 -20.85 19.06
N LYS A 448 -13.03 -22.13 19.23
CA LYS A 448 -13.42 -22.93 20.40
C LYS A 448 -12.75 -22.43 21.69
N SER A 449 -11.47 -22.13 21.64
CA SER A 449 -10.67 -21.81 22.84
C SER A 449 -10.73 -20.34 23.23
N LEU A 450 -10.74 -19.42 22.25
CA LEU A 450 -10.64 -17.96 22.49
C LEU A 450 -11.91 -17.19 22.05
N GLY A 451 -12.94 -17.88 21.54
CA GLY A 451 -14.15 -17.26 21.02
C GLY A 451 -13.92 -16.56 19.67
N GLY A 452 -14.69 -15.52 19.37
CA GLY A 452 -14.60 -14.80 18.10
C GLY A 452 -15.42 -15.44 16.96
N SER A 453 -15.32 -14.84 15.78
CA SER A 453 -16.09 -15.20 14.58
C SER A 453 -15.18 -15.67 13.47
N ILE A 454 -15.70 -16.51 12.57
CA ILE A 454 -15.00 -16.92 11.35
C ILE A 454 -15.79 -16.40 10.15
N THR A 455 -15.10 -15.69 9.27
CA THR A 455 -15.69 -15.01 8.11
C THR A 455 -14.87 -15.28 6.85
N SER A 456 -15.48 -15.18 5.67
CA SER A 456 -14.71 -15.11 4.42
C SER A 456 -13.98 -13.76 4.35
N ASN A 457 -12.69 -13.78 4.00
CA ASN A 457 -11.84 -12.58 3.99
C ASN A 457 -11.31 -12.24 2.61
N LYS A 458 -10.78 -13.22 1.89
CA LYS A 458 -10.32 -13.03 0.51
C LYS A 458 -10.90 -14.12 -0.37
N ASP A 459 -11.57 -13.69 -1.44
CA ASP A 459 -11.99 -14.60 -2.51
C ASP A 459 -10.75 -15.20 -3.18
N GLY A 460 -10.87 -16.47 -3.58
CA GLY A 460 -9.79 -17.16 -4.29
C GLY A 460 -9.69 -16.71 -5.74
N LEU A 461 -8.47 -16.72 -6.28
CA LEU A 461 -8.17 -16.47 -7.70
C LEU A 461 -7.15 -17.50 -8.19
N GLY A 462 -7.55 -18.32 -9.16
CA GLY A 462 -6.68 -19.33 -9.76
C GLY A 462 -6.09 -20.29 -8.73
N LEU A 463 -4.76 -20.27 -8.59
CA LEU A 463 -4.03 -21.10 -7.62
C LEU A 463 -4.11 -20.58 -6.18
N CYS A 464 -4.49 -19.31 -5.98
CA CYS A 464 -4.72 -18.74 -4.67
C CYS A 464 -6.10 -19.18 -4.18
N LYS A 465 -6.11 -20.13 -3.25
CA LYS A 465 -7.34 -20.62 -2.63
C LYS A 465 -8.00 -19.48 -1.83
N PRO A 466 -9.35 -19.51 -1.71
CA PRO A 466 -10.05 -18.60 -0.83
C PRO A 466 -9.56 -18.71 0.62
N VAL A 467 -9.62 -17.58 1.34
CA VAL A 467 -9.08 -17.43 2.69
C VAL A 467 -10.19 -17.12 3.68
N LEU A 468 -10.25 -17.92 4.73
CA LEU A 468 -11.06 -17.69 5.91
C LEU A 468 -10.28 -16.86 6.92
N ARG A 469 -10.99 -16.00 7.65
CA ARG A 469 -10.44 -15.21 8.75
C ARG A 469 -11.15 -15.56 10.04
N TRP A 470 -10.39 -16.02 11.03
CA TRP A 470 -10.80 -15.90 12.42
C TRP A 470 -10.51 -14.49 12.90
N GLN A 471 -11.47 -13.85 13.57
CA GLN A 471 -11.28 -12.54 14.17
C GLN A 471 -12.01 -12.41 15.50
N VAL A 472 -11.39 -11.68 16.41
CA VAL A 472 -11.93 -11.32 17.71
C VAL A 472 -11.67 -9.83 18.00
N CYS A 473 -12.64 -9.16 18.62
CA CYS A 473 -12.60 -7.73 18.94
C CYS A 473 -13.16 -7.50 20.36
N GLY A 474 -12.90 -6.32 20.94
CA GLY A 474 -13.44 -5.94 22.25
C GLY A 474 -12.85 -6.76 23.41
N GLU A 475 -13.66 -7.06 24.43
CA GLU A 475 -13.19 -7.75 25.64
C GLU A 475 -12.67 -9.17 25.36
N LEU A 476 -13.27 -9.88 24.40
CA LEU A 476 -12.76 -11.18 23.97
C LEU A 476 -11.35 -11.09 23.38
N ALA A 477 -11.03 -9.99 22.67
CA ALA A 477 -9.69 -9.79 22.13
C ALA A 477 -8.68 -9.48 23.25
N ARG A 478 -9.09 -8.68 24.25
CA ARG A 478 -8.25 -8.43 25.43
C ARG A 478 -7.98 -9.72 26.20
N ARG A 479 -9.01 -10.53 26.46
CA ARG A 479 -8.88 -11.85 27.12
C ARG A 479 -7.96 -12.79 26.34
N ALA A 480 -8.18 -12.92 25.03
CA ALA A 480 -7.33 -13.74 24.16
C ALA A 480 -5.86 -13.28 24.19
N ALA A 481 -5.64 -11.96 24.16
CA ALA A 481 -4.30 -11.39 24.25
C ALA A 481 -3.63 -11.67 25.61
N ARG A 482 -4.35 -11.50 26.73
CA ARG A 482 -3.86 -11.82 28.09
C ARG A 482 -3.43 -13.28 28.22
N LEU A 483 -4.18 -14.21 27.61
CA LEU A 483 -3.87 -15.64 27.66
C LEU A 483 -2.64 -15.99 26.82
N MET A 484 -2.48 -15.39 25.63
CA MET A 484 -1.37 -15.73 24.73
C MET A 484 -0.07 -14.98 25.02
N ALA A 485 -0.13 -13.76 25.56
CA ALA A 485 1.05 -12.92 25.78
C ALA A 485 2.18 -13.57 26.61
N PRO A 486 1.92 -14.33 27.69
CA PRO A 486 2.98 -14.99 28.47
C PRO A 486 3.78 -16.04 27.69
N HIS A 487 3.19 -16.61 26.63
CA HIS A 487 3.78 -17.69 25.85
C HIS A 487 4.27 -17.24 24.46
N SER A 488 3.92 -16.03 24.05
CA SER A 488 4.37 -15.43 22.80
C SER A 488 5.83 -14.97 22.91
N ILE A 489 6.61 -15.17 21.86
CA ILE A 489 8.02 -14.77 21.75
C ILE A 489 8.12 -13.54 20.84
N THR A 490 7.54 -13.60 19.65
CA THR A 490 7.63 -12.58 18.60
C THR A 490 6.65 -11.43 18.80
N LYS A 491 5.40 -11.74 19.17
CA LYS A 491 4.29 -10.79 19.23
C LYS A 491 3.90 -10.41 20.66
N GLN A 492 4.72 -10.75 21.66
CA GLN A 492 4.42 -10.55 23.07
C GLN A 492 4.04 -9.10 23.38
N LYS A 493 4.88 -8.13 23.00
CA LYS A 493 4.59 -6.70 23.23
C LYS A 493 3.30 -6.24 22.55
N GLN A 494 3.02 -6.73 21.34
CA GLN A 494 1.78 -6.41 20.62
C GLN A 494 0.55 -6.98 21.35
N LEU A 495 0.67 -8.20 21.90
CA LEU A 495 -0.39 -8.83 22.68
C LEU A 495 -0.59 -8.16 24.05
N LEU A 496 0.49 -7.75 24.73
CA LEU A 496 0.37 -6.99 25.99
C LEU A 496 -0.36 -5.65 25.77
N LEU A 497 -0.01 -4.91 24.70
CA LEU A 497 -0.76 -3.70 24.33
C LEU A 497 -2.23 -3.99 24.00
N ALA A 498 -2.51 -5.13 23.34
CA ALA A 498 -3.88 -5.54 23.04
C ALA A 498 -4.66 -5.96 24.30
N ALA A 499 -3.98 -6.54 25.29
CA ALA A 499 -4.54 -6.97 26.57
C ALA A 499 -4.96 -5.79 27.45
N GLU A 500 -4.15 -4.72 27.45
CA GLU A 500 -4.33 -3.49 28.22
C GLU A 500 -4.97 -2.36 27.39
N TRP A 501 -5.66 -2.71 26.29
CA TRP A 501 -6.13 -1.71 25.34
C TRP A 501 -7.10 -0.70 25.96
N PRO A 502 -6.78 0.62 25.95
CA PRO A 502 -7.51 1.61 26.73
C PRO A 502 -8.90 1.90 26.19
N GLU A 503 -9.84 2.13 27.12
CA GLU A 503 -11.22 2.50 26.81
C GLU A 503 -11.35 3.95 26.38
N ALA A 504 -10.55 4.86 26.97
CA ALA A 504 -10.56 6.27 26.62
C ALA A 504 -9.87 6.54 25.26
N GLN A 505 -10.53 7.30 24.38
CA GLN A 505 -10.03 7.62 23.04
C GLN A 505 -8.68 8.37 23.07
N SER A 506 -8.49 9.29 24.02
CA SER A 506 -7.25 10.08 24.20
C SER A 506 -6.01 9.22 24.50
N CYS A 507 -6.19 8.06 25.15
CA CYS A 507 -5.12 7.13 25.45
C CYS A 507 -4.82 6.17 24.28
N ARG A 508 -5.76 5.99 23.34
CA ARG A 508 -5.60 5.06 22.20
C ARG A 508 -4.59 5.54 21.17
N GLU A 509 -4.40 6.85 21.02
CA GLU A 509 -3.43 7.40 20.05
C GLU A 509 -2.00 6.97 20.38
N LYS A 510 -1.63 6.97 21.68
CA LYS A 510 -0.34 6.48 22.15
C LYS A 510 -0.17 4.99 21.86
N CYS A 511 -1.13 4.16 22.28
CA CYS A 511 -1.09 2.71 22.02
C CYS A 511 -1.10 2.38 20.52
N TYR A 512 -1.79 3.18 19.70
CA TYR A 512 -1.78 3.03 18.24
C TYR A 512 -0.41 3.33 17.65
N SER A 513 0.22 4.43 18.08
CA SER A 513 1.56 4.82 17.64
C SER A 513 2.61 3.76 18.02
N GLU A 514 2.49 3.20 19.22
CA GLU A 514 3.35 2.13 19.73
C GLU A 514 3.13 0.81 19.00
N LEU A 515 1.87 0.40 18.77
CA LEU A 515 1.59 -0.80 17.98
C LEU A 515 2.13 -0.67 16.54
N ARG A 516 2.11 0.55 15.98
CA ARG A 516 2.68 0.82 14.64
C ARG A 516 4.20 0.75 14.67
N SER A 517 4.86 1.24 15.72
CA SER A 517 6.32 1.15 15.86
C SER A 517 6.78 -0.30 16.09
N LEU A 518 6.01 -1.11 16.82
CA LEU A 518 6.28 -2.55 17.01
C LEU A 518 6.09 -3.38 15.73
N LYS A 519 5.43 -2.83 14.70
CA LYS A 519 5.39 -3.46 13.36
C LYS A 519 6.63 -3.15 12.53
N THR A 520 7.35 -2.09 12.88
CA THR A 520 8.58 -1.66 12.19
C THR A 520 9.86 -2.13 12.87
N TYR A 521 9.85 -2.32 14.20
CA TYR A 521 11.03 -2.72 14.99
C TYR A 521 10.84 -4.08 15.67
N ASP A 522 11.96 -4.71 16.04
CA ASP A 522 11.99 -6.04 16.66
C ASP A 522 11.25 -6.05 18.01
N SER A 523 10.12 -6.73 18.05
CA SER A 523 9.34 -6.96 19.28
C SER A 523 9.64 -8.30 19.95
N ALA A 524 10.55 -9.09 19.40
CA ALA A 524 10.84 -10.43 19.90
C ALA A 524 11.53 -10.38 21.27
N VAL A 525 11.03 -11.17 22.20
CA VAL A 525 11.58 -11.34 23.55
C VAL A 525 12.08 -12.78 23.68
N ALA A 526 13.22 -12.99 24.33
CA ALA A 526 13.66 -14.34 24.66
C ALA A 526 12.68 -14.96 25.67
N GLY A 527 11.89 -15.94 25.23
CA GLY A 527 10.84 -16.60 26.03
C GLY A 527 11.14 -18.07 26.31
N THR A 528 10.33 -18.69 27.18
CA THR A 528 10.39 -20.13 27.46
C THR A 528 9.66 -20.91 26.37
N CYS A 529 10.41 -21.67 25.56
CA CYS A 529 9.83 -22.58 24.56
C CYS A 529 9.30 -23.86 25.23
N SER A 530 8.24 -24.40 24.64
CA SER A 530 7.62 -25.70 24.96
C SER A 530 7.32 -26.45 23.66
N TRP A 531 7.08 -27.77 23.73
CA TRP A 531 6.77 -28.54 22.54
C TRP A 531 5.46 -28.09 21.87
N GLU A 532 4.47 -27.68 22.65
CA GLU A 532 3.18 -27.17 22.16
C GLU A 532 3.37 -25.86 21.40
N TYR A 533 4.16 -24.93 21.96
CA TYR A 533 4.52 -23.68 21.28
C TYR A 533 5.26 -23.96 19.97
N VAL A 534 6.25 -24.86 19.99
CA VAL A 534 7.02 -25.23 18.79
C VAL A 534 6.11 -25.86 17.73
N ALA A 535 5.18 -26.73 18.12
CA ALA A 535 4.22 -27.34 17.21
C ALA A 535 3.33 -26.28 16.54
N GLY A 536 2.78 -25.34 17.30
CA GLY A 536 1.98 -24.24 16.76
C GLY A 536 2.78 -23.33 15.84
N PHE A 537 3.99 -22.96 16.24
CA PHE A 537 4.88 -22.11 15.44
C PHE A 537 5.31 -22.82 14.14
N PHE A 538 5.62 -24.11 14.20
CA PHE A 538 5.95 -24.92 13.04
C PHE A 538 4.76 -25.12 12.10
N ASP A 539 3.54 -25.20 12.62
CA ASP A 539 2.32 -25.26 11.81
C ASP A 539 2.08 -23.98 11.00
N ALA A 540 2.50 -22.81 11.51
CA ALA A 540 2.51 -21.57 10.76
C ALA A 540 3.70 -21.49 9.79
N GLU A 541 4.93 -21.47 10.32
CA GLU A 541 6.15 -21.06 9.58
C GLU A 541 7.06 -22.23 9.13
N GLY A 542 6.77 -23.44 9.60
CA GLY A 542 7.59 -24.63 9.33
C GLY A 542 7.36 -25.24 7.94
N TRP A 543 8.36 -25.98 7.46
CA TRP A 543 8.28 -26.76 6.23
C TRP A 543 8.95 -28.13 6.41
N ILE A 544 8.27 -29.17 5.93
CA ILE A 544 8.77 -30.55 5.91
C ILE A 544 9.14 -30.88 4.48
N GLY A 545 10.38 -31.32 4.27
CA GLY A 545 10.88 -31.69 2.96
C GLY A 545 11.72 -32.94 2.96
N GLN A 546 11.82 -33.56 1.78
CA GLN A 546 12.72 -34.67 1.51
C GLN A 546 13.66 -34.27 0.36
N PRO A 547 14.99 -34.28 0.56
CA PRO A 547 15.95 -34.06 -0.51
C PRO A 547 15.82 -35.13 -1.62
N ARG A 548 16.10 -34.74 -2.87
CA ARG A 548 15.89 -35.61 -4.04
C ARG A 548 16.67 -36.92 -3.91
N GLY A 549 15.94 -38.04 -3.85
CA GLY A 549 16.49 -39.40 -3.93
C GLY A 549 17.10 -39.96 -2.65
N GLY A 550 17.01 -39.26 -1.52
CA GLY A 550 17.53 -39.73 -0.23
C GLY A 550 16.45 -40.17 0.76
N VAL A 551 16.87 -40.94 1.77
CA VAL A 551 16.04 -41.33 2.94
C VAL A 551 16.04 -40.22 4.00
N SER A 552 16.73 -39.10 3.76
CA SER A 552 16.82 -38.00 4.72
C SER A 552 15.58 -37.11 4.71
N ILE A 553 15.23 -36.60 5.89
CA ILE A 553 14.19 -35.59 6.06
C ILE A 553 14.89 -34.28 6.42
N VAL A 554 14.28 -33.17 6.00
CA VAL A 554 14.71 -31.82 6.35
C VAL A 554 13.51 -31.06 6.89
N LEU A 555 13.67 -30.48 8.07
CA LEU A 555 12.74 -29.52 8.65
C LEU A 555 13.35 -28.13 8.51
N VAL A 556 12.56 -27.19 8.01
CA VAL A 556 12.99 -25.80 7.80
C VAL A 556 12.02 -24.87 8.49
N ILE A 557 12.54 -23.93 9.28
CA ILE A 557 11.79 -22.81 9.85
C ILE A 557 12.47 -21.53 9.40
N THR A 558 11.71 -20.62 8.82
CA THR A 558 12.20 -19.31 8.36
C THR A 558 11.68 -18.21 9.26
N GLN A 559 12.54 -17.27 9.65
CA GLN A 559 12.09 -16.09 10.40
C GLN A 559 12.92 -14.85 10.12
N LYS A 560 12.29 -13.68 10.27
CA LYS A 560 12.97 -12.39 10.16
C LYS A 560 13.93 -12.13 11.33
N HIS A 561 13.62 -12.69 12.49
CA HIS A 561 14.35 -12.45 13.74
C HIS A 561 15.21 -13.67 14.10
N PRO A 562 16.56 -13.54 14.11
CA PRO A 562 17.45 -14.66 14.39
C PRO A 562 17.37 -15.13 15.85
N SER A 563 17.08 -14.22 16.78
CA SER A 563 16.89 -14.52 18.21
C SER A 563 15.80 -15.55 18.47
N VAL A 564 14.70 -15.49 17.70
CA VAL A 564 13.58 -16.44 17.79
C VAL A 564 14.00 -17.83 17.35
N LEU A 565 14.72 -17.93 16.23
CA LEU A 565 15.24 -19.20 15.74
C LEU A 565 16.29 -19.80 16.68
N GLU A 566 17.09 -18.95 17.32
CA GLU A 566 18.07 -19.38 18.31
C GLU A 566 17.39 -19.92 19.57
N CYS A 567 16.31 -19.28 20.03
CA CYS A 567 15.49 -19.78 21.14
C CYS A 567 14.89 -21.16 20.83
N LEU A 568 14.32 -21.33 19.63
CA LEU A 568 13.80 -22.61 19.15
C LEU A 568 14.92 -23.67 19.05
N ARG A 569 16.09 -23.29 18.53
CA ARG A 569 17.27 -24.16 18.41
C ARG A 569 17.73 -24.65 19.78
N SER A 570 17.96 -23.75 20.74
CA SER A 570 18.41 -24.10 22.09
C SER A 570 17.39 -24.93 22.87
N PHE A 571 16.10 -24.77 22.60
CA PHE A 571 15.08 -25.67 23.15
C PHE A 571 15.17 -27.07 22.54
N LEU A 572 15.14 -27.16 21.21
CA LEU A 572 15.18 -28.44 20.52
C LEU A 572 16.47 -29.23 20.81
N GLU A 573 17.62 -28.57 20.98
CA GLU A 573 18.88 -29.23 21.38
C GLU A 573 18.76 -29.87 22.76
N ARG A 574 18.19 -29.16 23.73
CA ARG A 574 17.99 -29.67 25.09
C ARG A 574 16.95 -30.79 25.14
N SER A 575 15.85 -30.65 24.39
CA SER A 575 14.74 -31.60 24.44
C SER A 575 14.96 -32.86 23.61
N ALA A 576 15.65 -32.77 22.47
CA ALA A 576 15.95 -33.92 21.62
C ALA A 576 17.29 -34.60 21.96
N ASN A 577 18.11 -33.99 22.84
CA ASN A 577 19.46 -34.45 23.20
C ASN A 577 20.35 -34.72 21.97
N THR A 578 20.23 -33.88 20.95
CA THR A 578 20.97 -33.98 19.68
C THR A 578 21.46 -32.60 19.26
N PRO A 579 22.68 -32.47 18.71
CA PRO A 579 23.19 -31.19 18.25
C PRO A 579 22.39 -30.70 17.04
N ILE A 580 21.90 -29.46 17.09
CA ILE A 580 21.13 -28.86 16.01
C ILE A 580 21.99 -27.80 15.32
N PRO A 581 22.05 -27.82 13.97
CA PRO A 581 22.84 -26.86 13.23
C PRO A 581 22.52 -25.41 13.60
N LYS A 582 23.56 -24.57 13.67
CA LYS A 582 23.41 -23.12 13.91
C LYS A 582 22.47 -22.49 12.88
N VAL A 583 21.74 -21.47 13.31
CA VAL A 583 20.87 -20.66 12.47
C VAL A 583 21.69 -20.05 11.33
N ARG A 584 21.23 -20.23 10.09
CA ARG A 584 21.86 -19.62 8.92
C ARG A 584 21.31 -18.21 8.73
N SER A 585 22.19 -17.22 8.77
CA SER A 585 21.80 -15.84 8.53
C SER A 585 21.71 -15.51 7.05
N GLY A 586 20.57 -14.94 6.65
CA GLY A 586 20.35 -14.35 5.33
C GLY A 586 20.06 -12.85 5.45
N PRO A 587 20.10 -12.10 4.33
CA PRO A 587 19.96 -10.64 4.34
C PRO A 587 18.57 -10.14 4.78
N HIS A 588 17.51 -10.95 4.62
CA HIS A 588 16.12 -10.55 4.92
C HIS A 588 15.33 -11.61 5.72
N ALA A 589 15.87 -12.82 5.84
CA ALA A 589 15.30 -13.91 6.62
C ALA A 589 16.42 -14.87 7.03
N HIS A 590 16.33 -15.36 8.25
CA HIS A 590 17.20 -16.38 8.83
C HIS A 590 16.50 -17.73 8.75
N VAL A 591 17.29 -18.80 8.72
CA VAL A 591 16.78 -20.16 8.51
C VAL A 591 17.35 -21.12 9.54
N LEU A 592 16.46 -21.77 10.29
CA LEU A 592 16.79 -22.95 11.09
C LEU A 592 16.50 -24.19 10.25
N ARG A 593 17.55 -24.95 9.93
CA ARG A 593 17.46 -26.14 9.08
C ARG A 593 17.94 -27.36 9.85
N ILE A 594 17.02 -28.25 10.19
CA ILE A 594 17.29 -29.52 10.85
C ILE A 594 17.38 -30.59 9.77
N CYS A 595 18.47 -31.33 9.75
CA CYS A 595 18.71 -32.40 8.78
C CYS A 595 18.98 -33.71 9.52
N GLY A 596 18.63 -34.83 8.88
CA GLY A 596 18.91 -36.16 9.39
C GLY A 596 17.63 -36.91 9.73
N LEU A 597 17.56 -38.18 9.34
CA LEU A 597 16.35 -38.98 9.43
C LEU A 597 15.88 -39.16 10.89
N LEU A 598 16.77 -39.63 11.77
CA LEU A 598 16.42 -39.94 13.15
C LEU A 598 15.99 -38.70 13.94
N VAL A 599 16.79 -37.64 13.88
CA VAL A 599 16.51 -36.37 14.57
C VAL A 599 15.20 -35.75 14.09
N CYS A 600 14.98 -35.69 12.77
CA CYS A 600 13.73 -35.15 12.24
C CYS A 600 12.52 -35.99 12.64
N LYS A 601 12.64 -37.33 12.66
CA LYS A 601 11.56 -38.20 13.13
C LYS A 601 11.24 -37.99 14.60
N GLN A 602 12.24 -37.89 15.46
CA GLN A 602 12.05 -37.61 16.88
C GLN A 602 11.34 -36.26 17.09
N VAL A 603 11.84 -35.20 16.45
CA VAL A 603 11.23 -33.86 16.54
C VAL A 603 9.79 -33.85 16.01
N LEU A 604 9.53 -34.50 14.87
CA LEU A 604 8.17 -34.64 14.33
C LEU A 604 7.24 -35.45 15.26
N HIS A 605 7.76 -36.50 15.89
CA HIS A 605 6.99 -37.34 16.81
C HIS A 605 6.58 -36.58 18.07
N GLU A 606 7.50 -35.80 18.66
CA GLU A 606 7.20 -34.95 19.81
C GLU A 606 6.24 -33.81 19.44
N MET A 607 6.39 -33.19 18.26
CA MET A 607 5.41 -32.20 17.79
C MET A 607 4.03 -32.80 17.55
N LEU A 608 3.94 -34.03 17.02
CA LEU A 608 2.67 -34.74 16.87
C LEU A 608 2.00 -35.03 18.23
N LYS A 609 2.77 -35.44 19.25
CA LYS A 609 2.27 -35.61 20.61
C LYS A 609 1.79 -34.28 21.22
N ALA A 610 2.50 -33.20 20.93
CA ALA A 610 2.18 -31.85 21.40
C ALA A 610 1.04 -31.17 20.63
N GLY A 611 0.38 -31.89 19.70
CA GLY A 611 -0.82 -31.41 19.04
C GLY A 611 -0.59 -30.66 17.72
N LEU A 612 0.47 -30.98 16.96
CA LEU A 612 0.61 -30.52 15.56
C LEU A 612 -0.66 -30.86 14.75
N LEU A 613 -1.26 -29.89 14.08
CA LEU A 613 -2.54 -30.03 13.38
C LEU A 613 -2.40 -29.85 11.86
N GLY A 614 -2.03 -28.64 11.42
CA GLY A 614 -2.03 -28.24 10.02
C GLY A 614 -1.08 -29.07 9.16
N LYS A 615 0.07 -29.46 9.74
CA LYS A 615 1.09 -30.29 9.10
C LYS A 615 1.13 -31.73 9.64
N ALA A 616 0.13 -32.14 10.42
CA ALA A 616 0.06 -33.48 11.03
C ALA A 616 0.18 -34.60 9.98
N LYS A 617 -0.61 -34.53 8.89
CA LYS A 617 -0.56 -35.53 7.81
C LYS A 617 0.84 -35.62 7.18
N GLN A 618 1.47 -34.47 6.92
CA GLN A 618 2.84 -34.43 6.38
C GLN A 618 3.84 -35.04 7.36
N ALA A 619 3.72 -34.72 8.65
CA ALA A 619 4.56 -35.27 9.71
C ALA A 619 4.41 -36.80 9.83
N SER A 620 3.19 -37.35 9.80
CA SER A 620 2.93 -38.79 9.83
C SER A 620 3.53 -39.53 8.63
N VAL A 621 3.41 -38.95 7.43
CA VAL A 621 4.03 -39.52 6.23
C VAL A 621 5.56 -39.51 6.37
N ALA A 622 6.13 -38.41 6.86
CA ALA A 622 7.57 -38.28 7.07
C ALA A 622 8.10 -39.23 8.16
N THR A 623 7.38 -39.47 9.25
CA THR A 623 7.81 -40.42 10.30
C THR A 623 7.78 -41.87 9.83
N SER A 624 6.88 -42.22 8.91
CA SER A 624 6.79 -43.55 8.30
C SER A 624 7.88 -43.86 7.26
N LEU A 625 8.77 -42.91 6.96
CA LEU A 625 9.76 -43.03 5.90
C LEU A 625 10.86 -44.05 6.22
N THR A 626 11.08 -45.01 5.33
CA THR A 626 12.11 -46.06 5.37
C THR A 626 12.84 -46.08 4.03
N GLU A 627 13.98 -46.77 3.95
CA GLU A 627 14.76 -46.85 2.70
C GLU A 627 13.94 -47.45 1.55
N GLN A 628 13.12 -48.45 1.85
CA GLN A 628 12.28 -49.16 0.88
C GLN A 628 11.10 -48.32 0.37
N ASN A 629 10.54 -47.43 1.21
CA ASN A 629 9.36 -46.65 0.85
C ASN A 629 9.65 -45.17 0.50
N ALA A 630 10.93 -44.75 0.51
CA ALA A 630 11.36 -43.37 0.37
C ALA A 630 10.82 -42.69 -0.90
N ALA A 631 10.73 -43.40 -2.03
CA ALA A 631 10.22 -42.86 -3.29
C ALA A 631 8.70 -42.61 -3.26
N SER A 632 7.94 -43.51 -2.64
CA SER A 632 6.49 -43.42 -2.49
C SER A 632 6.13 -42.29 -1.51
N ARG A 633 6.78 -42.25 -0.34
CA ARG A 633 6.57 -41.21 0.68
C ARG A 633 6.98 -39.82 0.19
N SER A 634 8.01 -39.72 -0.68
CA SER A 634 8.36 -38.46 -1.34
C SER A 634 7.25 -37.93 -2.25
N ALA A 635 6.56 -38.82 -2.96
CA ALA A 635 5.42 -38.45 -3.80
C ALA A 635 4.24 -37.96 -2.94
N GLU A 636 3.89 -38.72 -1.89
CA GLU A 636 2.82 -38.37 -0.95
C GLU A 636 3.09 -37.03 -0.23
N LEU A 637 4.32 -36.80 0.24
CA LEU A 637 4.73 -35.51 0.79
C LEU A 637 4.62 -34.39 -0.24
N ALA A 638 5.02 -34.64 -1.49
CA ALA A 638 4.89 -33.65 -2.54
C ALA A 638 3.42 -33.27 -2.75
N ASP A 639 2.51 -34.23 -2.79
CA ASP A 639 1.07 -33.98 -2.97
C ASP A 639 0.46 -33.18 -1.82
N LEU A 640 0.97 -33.36 -0.60
CA LEU A 640 0.57 -32.58 0.56
C LEU A 640 1.21 -31.17 0.63
N THR A 641 2.26 -30.87 -0.14
CA THR A 641 2.86 -29.52 -0.19
C THR A 641 2.10 -28.59 -1.14
N GLY A 642 1.97 -27.32 -0.78
CA GLY A 642 1.11 -26.35 -1.48
C GLY A 642 1.41 -26.12 -2.97
N ASN A 643 0.48 -25.44 -3.65
CA ASN A 643 0.44 -25.23 -5.11
C ASN A 643 1.56 -24.38 -5.72
N GLN A 644 2.59 -23.98 -4.95
CA GLN A 644 3.67 -23.10 -5.41
C GLN A 644 4.49 -23.67 -6.59
N ARG A 645 4.37 -24.98 -6.87
CA ARG A 645 4.95 -25.66 -8.05
C ARG A 645 3.90 -26.38 -8.92
N PHE A 646 2.65 -25.94 -8.87
CA PHE A 646 1.55 -26.55 -9.64
C PHE A 646 1.89 -26.55 -11.15
N GLY A 647 1.76 -27.72 -11.79
CA GLY A 647 2.15 -27.94 -13.19
C GLY A 647 3.61 -28.34 -13.40
N ASN A 648 4.55 -27.92 -12.54
CA ASN A 648 5.99 -28.18 -12.70
C ASN A 648 6.46 -29.48 -12.01
N ARG A 649 5.53 -30.30 -11.51
CA ARG A 649 5.83 -31.55 -10.81
C ARG A 649 5.84 -32.70 -11.80
N LEU A 650 6.97 -33.42 -11.86
CA LEU A 650 7.08 -34.68 -12.58
C LEU A 650 6.19 -35.74 -11.91
N ASP A 651 5.47 -36.51 -12.72
CA ASP A 651 4.80 -37.74 -12.32
C ASP A 651 5.83 -38.86 -12.06
N THR A 652 5.35 -40.06 -11.71
CA THR A 652 6.21 -41.25 -11.52
C THR A 652 7.01 -41.57 -12.78
N ALA A 653 6.33 -41.63 -13.93
CA ALA A 653 6.95 -41.90 -15.23
C ALA A 653 7.96 -40.80 -15.64
N GLY A 654 7.64 -39.53 -15.42
CA GLY A 654 8.57 -38.41 -15.66
C GLY A 654 9.79 -38.45 -14.76
N ARG A 655 9.65 -38.87 -13.49
CA ARG A 655 10.80 -39.08 -12.59
C ARG A 655 11.69 -40.23 -13.05
N GLU A 656 11.11 -41.31 -13.56
CA GLU A 656 11.85 -42.44 -14.13
C GLU A 656 12.64 -42.04 -15.37
N ARG A 657 11.99 -41.37 -16.33
CA ARG A 657 12.66 -40.80 -17.52
C ARG A 657 13.81 -39.85 -17.13
N ALA A 658 13.59 -38.96 -16.15
CA ALA A 658 14.65 -38.08 -15.67
C ALA A 658 15.84 -38.84 -15.06
N ARG A 659 15.60 -39.96 -14.36
CA ARG A 659 16.66 -40.84 -13.85
C ARG A 659 17.39 -41.56 -14.97
N GLU A 660 16.69 -41.99 -16.01
CA GLU A 660 17.29 -42.63 -17.19
C GLU A 660 18.19 -41.66 -17.95
N ILE A 661 17.74 -40.41 -18.17
CA ILE A 661 18.56 -39.34 -18.75
C ILE A 661 19.81 -39.10 -17.88
N GLN A 662 19.69 -39.08 -16.55
CA GLN A 662 20.85 -38.94 -15.66
C GLN A 662 21.82 -40.13 -15.76
N LYS A 663 21.30 -41.36 -15.79
CA LYS A 663 22.12 -42.57 -15.97
C LYS A 663 22.84 -42.54 -17.32
N ALA A 664 22.16 -42.14 -18.39
CA ALA A 664 22.72 -41.99 -19.72
C ALA A 664 23.83 -40.92 -19.73
N ARG A 665 23.60 -39.74 -19.13
CA ARG A 665 24.64 -38.70 -18.96
C ARG A 665 25.86 -39.21 -18.18
N ALA A 666 25.65 -40.01 -17.13
CA ALA A 666 26.74 -40.61 -16.38
C ALA A 666 27.51 -41.67 -17.20
N ARG A 667 26.84 -42.41 -18.09
CA ARG A 667 27.50 -43.32 -19.05
C ARG A 667 28.33 -42.52 -20.07
N ALA A 668 27.77 -41.45 -20.65
CA ALA A 668 28.46 -40.63 -21.64
C ALA A 668 29.73 -39.98 -21.05
N ALA A 669 29.62 -39.46 -19.82
CA ALA A 669 30.75 -38.91 -19.08
C ALA A 669 31.85 -39.96 -18.80
N ARG A 670 31.49 -41.24 -18.60
CA ARG A 670 32.47 -42.33 -18.43
C ARG A 670 33.15 -42.72 -19.74
N CYS A 671 32.41 -42.78 -20.85
CA CYS A 671 32.96 -43.06 -22.18
C CYS A 671 33.93 -41.96 -22.63
N SER A 672 33.58 -40.70 -22.39
CA SER A 672 34.45 -39.54 -22.66
C SER A 672 35.76 -39.61 -21.85
N ARG A 673 35.72 -39.97 -20.56
CA ARG A 673 36.93 -40.17 -19.73
C ARG A 673 37.81 -41.35 -20.18
N ARG A 674 37.25 -42.31 -20.92
CA ARG A 674 37.97 -43.48 -21.46
C ARG A 674 38.52 -43.26 -22.88
N GLY A 675 38.38 -42.05 -23.44
CA GLY A 675 38.82 -41.72 -24.80
C GLY A 675 37.94 -42.32 -25.90
N GLN A 676 36.73 -42.79 -25.58
CA GLN A 676 35.79 -43.38 -26.54
C GLN A 676 34.85 -42.30 -27.10
N GLU A 677 35.37 -41.41 -27.93
CA GLU A 677 34.65 -40.22 -28.42
C GLU A 677 33.39 -40.56 -29.22
N GLN A 678 33.46 -41.52 -30.15
CA GLN A 678 32.29 -41.94 -30.96
C GLN A 678 31.16 -42.54 -30.11
N GLN A 679 31.49 -43.29 -29.05
CA GLN A 679 30.49 -43.84 -28.13
C GLN A 679 29.91 -42.75 -27.22
N ALA A 680 30.71 -41.77 -26.82
CA ALA A 680 30.23 -40.64 -26.05
C ALA A 680 29.28 -39.77 -26.88
N GLU A 681 29.60 -39.51 -28.15
CA GLU A 681 28.77 -38.73 -29.09
C GLU A 681 27.43 -39.44 -29.40
N ALA A 682 27.46 -40.76 -29.66
CA ALA A 682 26.24 -41.54 -29.85
C ALA A 682 25.32 -41.48 -28.61
N GLN A 683 25.91 -41.56 -27.40
CA GLN A 683 25.13 -41.43 -26.16
C GLN A 683 24.61 -40.01 -25.93
N LEU A 684 25.33 -38.97 -26.36
CA LEU A 684 24.85 -37.59 -26.29
C LEU A 684 23.64 -37.37 -27.21
N ASN A 685 23.66 -37.92 -28.43
CA ASN A 685 22.51 -37.87 -29.35
C ASN A 685 21.29 -38.60 -28.79
N GLU A 686 21.47 -39.79 -28.19
CA GLU A 686 20.40 -40.51 -27.49
C GLU A 686 19.83 -39.68 -26.31
N ILE A 687 20.70 -39.00 -25.56
CA ILE A 687 20.34 -38.13 -24.46
C ILE A 687 19.54 -36.90 -24.94
N GLU A 688 19.81 -36.35 -26.12
CA GLU A 688 19.04 -35.25 -26.71
C GLU A 688 17.63 -35.68 -27.09
N VAL A 689 17.48 -36.85 -27.73
CA VAL A 689 16.17 -37.40 -28.09
C VAL A 689 15.33 -37.65 -26.84
N LEU A 690 15.91 -38.30 -25.82
CA LEU A 690 15.23 -38.56 -24.55
C LEU A 690 14.86 -37.27 -23.80
N GLN A 691 15.68 -36.21 -23.90
CA GLN A 691 15.36 -34.90 -23.33
C GLN A 691 14.19 -34.25 -24.03
N HIS A 692 14.18 -34.25 -25.36
CA HIS A 692 13.09 -33.66 -26.14
C HIS A 692 11.76 -34.38 -25.88
N GLU A 693 11.79 -35.71 -25.82
CA GLU A 693 10.62 -36.52 -25.47
C GLU A 693 10.16 -36.26 -24.03
N HIS A 694 11.09 -36.18 -23.08
CA HIS A 694 10.79 -35.86 -21.69
C HIS A 694 10.14 -34.48 -21.53
N GLU A 695 10.67 -33.46 -22.21
CA GLU A 695 10.12 -32.10 -22.21
C GLU A 695 8.71 -32.06 -22.80
N LEU A 696 8.49 -32.72 -23.94
CA LEU A 696 7.18 -32.80 -24.56
C LEU A 696 6.15 -33.46 -23.63
N LEU A 697 6.46 -34.63 -23.08
CA LEU A 697 5.55 -35.36 -22.20
C LEU A 697 5.21 -34.56 -20.93
N ASN A 698 6.20 -33.87 -20.34
CA ASN A 698 5.97 -33.02 -19.18
C ASN A 698 5.09 -31.82 -19.52
N ALA A 699 5.33 -31.16 -20.66
CA ALA A 699 4.52 -30.03 -21.11
C ALA A 699 3.06 -30.47 -21.38
N ARG A 700 2.85 -31.66 -21.93
CA ARG A 700 1.51 -32.23 -22.16
C ARG A 700 0.79 -32.53 -20.84
N LEU A 701 1.50 -33.15 -19.89
CA LEU A 701 0.95 -33.44 -18.56
C LEU A 701 0.61 -32.15 -17.79
N GLU A 702 1.46 -31.13 -17.90
CA GLU A 702 1.19 -29.81 -17.33
C GLU A 702 -0.09 -29.22 -17.92
N ASN A 703 -0.27 -29.26 -19.24
CA ASN A 703 -1.46 -28.76 -19.93
C ASN A 703 -2.72 -29.41 -19.38
N GLN A 704 -2.73 -30.75 -19.31
CA GLN A 704 -3.86 -31.52 -18.80
C GLN A 704 -4.21 -31.13 -17.37
N ARG A 705 -3.20 -31.05 -16.48
CA ARG A 705 -3.42 -30.65 -15.08
C ARG A 705 -3.95 -29.22 -14.95
N LEU A 706 -3.46 -28.29 -15.78
CA LEU A 706 -3.95 -26.91 -15.79
C LEU A 706 -5.41 -26.85 -16.25
N LEU A 707 -5.76 -27.60 -17.31
CA LEU A 707 -7.13 -27.69 -17.82
C LEU A 707 -8.09 -28.30 -16.78
N ASP A 708 -7.73 -29.45 -16.23
CA ASP A 708 -8.55 -30.13 -15.21
C ASP A 708 -8.80 -29.20 -14.02
N TYR A 709 -7.79 -28.44 -13.61
CA TYR A 709 -7.90 -27.51 -12.49
C TYR A 709 -8.82 -26.32 -12.81
N VAL A 710 -8.66 -25.68 -13.98
CA VAL A 710 -9.54 -24.60 -14.43
C VAL A 710 -10.98 -25.10 -14.57
N TYR A 711 -11.17 -26.29 -15.13
CA TYR A 711 -12.48 -26.92 -15.29
C TYR A 711 -13.13 -27.19 -13.93
N ASN A 712 -12.38 -27.73 -12.97
CA ASN A 712 -12.88 -27.98 -11.62
C ASN A 712 -13.32 -26.69 -10.90
N ILE A 713 -12.54 -25.59 -11.00
CA ILE A 713 -12.94 -24.30 -10.42
C ILE A 713 -14.23 -23.78 -11.07
N ARG A 714 -14.33 -23.86 -12.40
CA ARG A 714 -15.53 -23.44 -13.14
C ARG A 714 -16.75 -24.30 -12.81
N LYS A 715 -16.58 -25.62 -12.72
CA LYS A 715 -17.63 -26.55 -12.33
C LYS A 715 -18.14 -26.25 -10.92
N ALA A 716 -17.24 -26.03 -9.97
CA ALA A 716 -17.59 -25.63 -8.61
C ALA A 716 -18.35 -24.29 -8.59
N ARG A 717 -17.96 -23.34 -9.44
CA ARG A 717 -18.66 -22.05 -9.58
C ARG A 717 -20.07 -22.20 -10.15
N VAL A 718 -20.25 -23.00 -11.19
CA VAL A 718 -21.58 -23.26 -11.78
C VAL A 718 -22.48 -24.01 -10.79
N ALA A 719 -21.93 -24.98 -10.05
CA ALA A 719 -22.66 -25.70 -9.02
C ALA A 719 -23.12 -24.76 -7.89
N ALA A 720 -22.24 -23.86 -7.41
CA ALA A 720 -22.59 -22.87 -6.40
C ALA A 720 -23.66 -21.87 -6.89
N GLN A 721 -23.65 -21.50 -8.17
CA GLN A 721 -24.69 -20.64 -8.76
C GLN A 721 -26.06 -21.34 -8.90
N ARG A 722 -26.07 -22.67 -9.08
CA ARG A 722 -27.30 -23.46 -9.20
C ARG A 722 -27.92 -23.80 -7.85
N GLY A 723 -27.12 -24.00 -6.79
CA GLY A 723 -27.62 -24.26 -5.43
C GLY A 723 -28.02 -23.00 -4.64
N SER A 724 -27.79 -21.80 -5.19
CA SER A 724 -28.24 -20.51 -4.62
C SER A 724 -29.58 -20.03 -5.20
N LYS A 725 -30.15 -20.77 -6.16
CA LYS A 725 -31.54 -20.62 -6.63
C LYS A 725 -32.37 -21.72 -5.97
#